data_AF-A0A9X7N333-F1
#
_entry.id   AF-A0A9X7N333-F1
#
_cell.length_a   1.000
_cell.length_b   1.000
_cell.length_c   1.000
_cell.angle_alpha   90.00
_cell.angle_beta   90.00
_cell.angle_gamma   90.00
#
_symmetry.space_group_name_H-M   'P 1'
#
loop_
_entity.id
_entity.type
_entity.pdbx_description
1 polymer ?
#
loop_
_entity_poly.entity_id
_entity_poly.type
_entity_poly.pdbx_seq_one_letter_code
_entity_poly.pdbx_strand_id
1 'polypeptide(L)'
;MNLLHETLQSLGYSFQPEQHIWARSEPLPFDYSDGDDTENRLHRIISESTDVSIFSRQLHTACVDWPTTYHLSSARANLLRPLEHLLDGDVLEIGAGCGAITRYLGEAGARVIAVEGSSRRAAIAAQRTRDLPNVTVINDQFERFKPEQKFDVITLIGVLEYAGKFNDAANPVRSMLDAVRALLKPDGVLIIAIENQLGLKYLAGAPEDHLGAPRVGIQGLYKHPGVETFGHLELRQRLVESGFEHIETALPFPDYKLPASIVLPSGYSAESSFDVSALAAQVSPRDPQISSEYLNFSLECTWREVGKNGLLADLSNSFLIAASNRPNASEPLFEADLLACHYSSNRQPAYCKLVEFRKSSQGRIQVNQRPLIAGVQAEESSERFRHHRLDERFFSGEALSTGLIRTLQTPSWTTKGLARLLADYISVVVSYAGLPTSGPHDLSTPLPGSLLDLVPQNILENEDKTQVIDLEWEYAEDISLGYLVFRAITTLLRMVSSLAVPCELRWLQQGRLFEDLYAHLGADFGQADYERFAEMEAEFMSFVSACPCPAIPYDDWHKHTLPTFLDVSRRETSSLVSHIQQVEELANTYIAQVKWLEGEKQRLHQKVDNTLAEMAELENELQKLSEEVTHLSEQASENQRLRQKLSETDAELSKIRSSRIWRLKTHLFKE
;
A
#
# COMPACT_ATOMS: atom_id res chain seq x y z
N MET A 1 15.12 -33.75 -2.05
CA MET A 1 13.68 -33.88 -2.36
C MET A 1 13.02 -35.03 -1.58
N ASN A 2 13.42 -36.30 -1.71
CA ASN A 2 12.71 -37.43 -1.06
C ASN A 2 12.55 -37.30 0.48
N LEU A 3 13.59 -36.87 1.20
CA LEU A 3 13.52 -36.71 2.66
C LEU A 3 12.56 -35.59 3.12
N LEU A 4 12.49 -34.48 2.37
CA LEU A 4 11.56 -33.38 2.66
C LEU A 4 10.11 -33.82 2.41
N HIS A 5 9.86 -34.57 1.33
CA HIS A 5 8.52 -35.09 1.03
C HIS A 5 8.01 -36.03 2.13
N GLU A 6 8.84 -36.96 2.59
CA GLU A 6 8.50 -37.87 3.70
C GLU A 6 8.22 -37.08 4.98
N THR A 7 9.03 -36.04 5.26
CA THR A 7 8.85 -35.15 6.41
C THR A 7 7.50 -34.42 6.32
N LEU A 8 7.16 -33.82 5.18
CA LEU A 8 5.90 -33.11 4.99
C LEU A 8 4.69 -34.05 5.09
N GLN A 9 4.78 -35.26 4.55
CA GLN A 9 3.75 -36.29 4.70
C GLN A 9 3.54 -36.68 6.17
N SER A 10 4.62 -36.85 6.94
CA SER A 10 4.54 -37.14 8.38
C SER A 10 3.86 -36.02 9.18
N LEU A 11 3.99 -34.77 8.71
CA LEU A 11 3.33 -33.60 9.28
C LEU A 11 1.88 -33.45 8.80
N GLY A 12 1.39 -34.33 7.92
CA GLY A 12 0.01 -34.33 7.41
C GLY A 12 -0.22 -33.48 6.16
N TYR A 13 0.83 -33.14 5.41
CA TYR A 13 0.72 -32.46 4.13
C TYR A 13 0.71 -33.45 2.96
N SER A 14 -0.11 -33.17 1.96
CA SER A 14 -0.06 -33.85 0.66
C SER A 14 0.25 -32.83 -0.44
N PHE A 15 1.02 -33.26 -1.43
CA PHE A 15 1.29 -32.45 -2.61
C PHE A 15 0.02 -32.34 -3.46
N GLN A 16 -0.33 -31.12 -3.86
CA GLN A 16 -1.45 -30.81 -4.75
C GLN A 16 -0.89 -30.49 -6.15
N PRO A 17 -0.96 -31.44 -7.12
CA PRO A 17 -0.27 -31.27 -8.41
C PRO A 17 -0.78 -30.10 -9.25
N GLU A 18 -2.07 -29.78 -9.19
CA GLU A 18 -2.66 -28.70 -10.00
C GLU A 18 -2.16 -27.32 -9.57
N GLN A 19 -1.92 -27.12 -8.27
CA GLN A 19 -1.46 -25.86 -7.71
C GLN A 19 0.05 -25.83 -7.47
N HIS A 20 0.73 -26.97 -7.60
CA HIS A 20 2.15 -27.15 -7.30
C HIS A 20 2.54 -26.76 -5.85
N ILE A 21 1.65 -26.99 -4.89
CA ILE A 21 1.87 -26.68 -3.47
C ILE A 21 1.76 -27.93 -2.60
N TRP A 22 2.29 -27.84 -1.38
CA TRP A 22 1.98 -28.77 -0.29
C TRP A 22 0.90 -28.18 0.59
N ALA A 23 -0.13 -28.95 0.92
CA ALA A 23 -1.24 -28.48 1.75
C ALA A 23 -1.83 -29.63 2.56
N ARG A 24 -2.58 -29.30 3.61
CA ARG A 24 -3.36 -30.27 4.38
C ARG A 24 -4.66 -30.60 3.66
N SER A 25 -5.26 -31.75 3.97
CA SER A 25 -6.58 -32.12 3.44
C SER A 25 -7.69 -31.17 3.89
N GLU A 26 -7.54 -30.57 5.08
CA GLU A 26 -8.45 -29.58 5.64
C GLU A 26 -7.70 -28.24 5.81
N PRO A 27 -7.75 -27.34 4.81
CA PRO A 27 -7.18 -26.01 4.91
C PRO A 27 -8.01 -25.17 5.89
N LEU A 28 -7.33 -24.30 6.65
CA LEU A 28 -8.02 -23.28 7.44
C LEU A 28 -8.28 -22.04 6.58
N PRO A 29 -9.38 -21.30 6.83
CA PRO A 29 -9.60 -20.01 6.20
C PRO A 29 -8.47 -19.03 6.56
N PHE A 30 -8.16 -18.14 5.61
CA PHE A 30 -7.14 -17.11 5.78
C PHE A 30 -7.65 -15.81 5.14
N ASP A 31 -7.91 -14.80 5.97
CA ASP A 31 -8.69 -13.61 5.58
C ASP A 31 -7.80 -12.41 5.17
N TYR A 32 -6.74 -12.68 4.41
CA TYR A 32 -5.92 -11.64 3.77
C TYR A 32 -5.89 -11.85 2.25
N SER A 33 -6.21 -10.80 1.50
CA SER A 33 -6.15 -10.77 0.05
C SER A 33 -5.90 -9.35 -0.45
N ASP A 34 -5.18 -9.25 -1.57
CA ASP A 34 -5.01 -7.99 -2.33
C ASP A 34 -6.20 -7.74 -3.30
N GLY A 35 -7.26 -8.55 -3.20
CA GLY A 35 -8.47 -8.52 -4.03
C GLY A 35 -8.49 -9.63 -5.09
N ASP A 36 -9.66 -10.20 -5.34
CA ASP A 36 -9.83 -11.32 -6.26
C ASP A 36 -9.35 -11.01 -7.68
N ASP A 37 -9.74 -9.87 -8.23
CA ASP A 37 -9.34 -9.46 -9.58
C ASP A 37 -7.82 -9.24 -9.68
N THR A 38 -7.22 -8.65 -8.66
CA THR A 38 -5.78 -8.40 -8.56
C THR A 38 -5.00 -9.72 -8.59
N GLU A 39 -5.33 -10.66 -7.71
CA GLU A 39 -4.61 -11.93 -7.58
C GLU A 39 -4.83 -12.83 -8.80
N ASN A 40 -6.05 -12.87 -9.36
CA ASN A 40 -6.33 -13.61 -10.59
C ASN A 40 -5.54 -13.04 -11.78
N ARG A 41 -5.37 -11.72 -11.84
CA ARG A 41 -4.52 -11.07 -12.85
C ARG A 41 -3.05 -11.41 -12.66
N LEU A 42 -2.53 -11.39 -11.43
CA LEU A 42 -1.14 -11.78 -11.13
C LEU A 42 -0.89 -13.24 -11.53
N HIS A 43 -1.79 -14.15 -11.16
CA HIS A 43 -1.71 -15.55 -11.55
C HIS A 43 -1.61 -15.71 -13.07
N ARG A 44 -2.46 -15.02 -13.83
CA ARG A 44 -2.45 -15.05 -15.29
C ARG A 44 -1.13 -14.56 -15.87
N ILE A 45 -0.67 -13.37 -15.45
CA ILE A 45 0.60 -12.78 -15.92
C ILE A 45 1.77 -13.74 -15.71
N ILE A 46 1.88 -14.33 -14.50
CA ILE A 46 2.97 -15.24 -14.15
C ILE A 46 2.87 -16.57 -14.91
N SER A 47 1.65 -17.11 -15.06
CA SER A 47 1.42 -18.40 -15.75
C SER A 47 1.69 -18.31 -17.25
N GLU A 48 1.37 -17.18 -17.87
CA GLU A 48 1.55 -16.95 -19.32
C GLU A 48 2.98 -16.48 -19.68
N SER A 49 3.77 -16.04 -18.69
CA SER A 49 5.15 -15.62 -18.92
C SER A 49 6.06 -16.81 -19.15
N THR A 50 6.97 -16.74 -20.11
CA THR A 50 7.96 -17.81 -20.33
C THR A 50 9.14 -17.67 -19.38
N ASP A 51 9.55 -16.42 -19.10
CA ASP A 51 10.59 -16.10 -18.14
C ASP A 51 9.92 -15.55 -16.87
N VAL A 52 10.13 -16.25 -15.76
CA VAL A 52 9.67 -15.86 -14.42
C VAL A 52 10.82 -15.46 -13.50
N SER A 53 12.00 -15.13 -14.05
CA SER A 53 13.12 -14.58 -13.29
C SER A 53 12.84 -13.21 -12.69
N ILE A 54 13.70 -12.77 -11.77
CA ILE A 54 13.63 -11.44 -11.16
C ILE A 54 13.70 -10.34 -12.22
N PHE A 55 14.50 -10.55 -13.27
CA PHE A 55 14.75 -9.58 -14.33
C PHE A 55 13.96 -9.87 -15.61
N SER A 56 12.88 -10.65 -15.52
CA SER A 56 11.99 -10.94 -16.64
C SER A 56 11.40 -9.67 -17.26
N ARG A 57 11.64 -9.49 -18.56
CA ARG A 57 11.08 -8.37 -19.33
C ARG A 57 9.55 -8.41 -19.40
N GLN A 58 8.96 -9.61 -19.50
CA GLN A 58 7.50 -9.79 -19.56
C GLN A 58 6.84 -9.30 -18.27
N LEU A 59 7.44 -9.64 -17.13
CA LEU A 59 6.92 -9.23 -15.82
C LEU A 59 7.19 -7.77 -15.51
N HIS A 60 8.35 -7.24 -15.92
CA HIS A 60 8.64 -5.82 -15.82
C HIS A 60 7.62 -4.98 -16.61
N THR A 61 7.31 -5.37 -17.85
CA THR A 61 6.31 -4.67 -18.69
C THR A 61 4.90 -4.72 -18.11
N ALA A 62 4.59 -5.74 -17.31
CA ALA A 62 3.29 -5.88 -16.65
C ALA A 62 3.12 -4.98 -15.41
N CYS A 63 4.19 -4.32 -14.94
CA CYS A 63 4.17 -3.39 -13.81
C CYS A 63 3.54 -2.04 -14.24
N VAL A 64 2.21 -1.94 -14.12
CA VAL A 64 1.45 -0.75 -14.56
C VAL A 64 0.64 -0.11 -13.43
N ASP A 65 0.57 -0.78 -12.28
CA ASP A 65 -0.12 -0.33 -11.08
C ASP A 65 0.65 -0.79 -9.82
N TRP A 66 0.19 -0.37 -8.64
CA TRP A 66 0.84 -0.73 -7.39
C TRP A 66 0.92 -2.26 -7.16
N PRO A 67 -0.18 -3.04 -7.27
CA PRO A 67 -0.10 -4.48 -7.03
C PRO A 67 0.85 -5.22 -7.98
N THR A 68 0.80 -4.91 -9.29
CA THR A 68 1.73 -5.53 -10.25
C THR A 68 3.16 -5.11 -9.99
N THR A 69 3.42 -3.84 -9.68
CA THR A 69 4.77 -3.36 -9.33
C THR A 69 5.29 -4.03 -8.06
N TYR A 70 4.47 -4.12 -7.02
CA TYR A 70 4.84 -4.74 -5.74
C TYR A 70 5.22 -6.22 -5.89
N HIS A 71 4.46 -6.99 -6.69
CA HIS A 71 4.70 -8.44 -6.82
C HIS A 71 5.64 -8.83 -7.96
N LEU A 72 5.83 -7.98 -8.98
CA LEU A 72 6.57 -8.36 -10.19
C LEU A 72 7.89 -7.61 -10.37
N SER A 73 8.06 -6.42 -9.76
CA SER A 73 9.26 -5.60 -9.92
C SER A 73 10.52 -6.29 -9.36
N SER A 74 11.62 -6.13 -10.08
CA SER A 74 12.96 -6.55 -9.64
C SER A 74 13.44 -5.79 -8.40
N ALA A 75 12.90 -4.58 -8.15
CA ALA A 75 13.33 -3.72 -7.06
C ALA A 75 13.06 -4.33 -5.67
N ARG A 76 12.04 -5.20 -5.54
CA ARG A 76 11.73 -5.87 -4.27
C ARG A 76 12.87 -6.79 -3.81
N ALA A 77 13.62 -7.37 -4.76
CA ALA A 77 14.77 -8.20 -4.46
C ALA A 77 15.95 -7.42 -3.87
N ASN A 78 16.03 -6.10 -4.10
CA ASN A 78 17.14 -5.27 -3.60
C ASN A 78 17.22 -5.29 -2.07
N LEU A 79 16.08 -5.50 -1.38
CA LEU A 79 15.98 -5.56 0.07
C LEU A 79 16.99 -6.53 0.69
N LEU A 80 17.15 -7.72 0.11
CA LEU A 80 17.92 -8.81 0.71
C LEU A 80 19.35 -8.92 0.17
N ARG A 81 19.71 -8.16 -0.86
CA ARG A 81 21.07 -8.18 -1.46
C ARG A 81 22.20 -7.90 -0.48
N PRO A 82 22.08 -6.98 0.50
CA PRO A 82 23.13 -6.79 1.51
C PRO A 82 23.33 -7.99 2.45
N LEU A 83 22.37 -8.91 2.50
CA LEU A 83 22.37 -10.11 3.34
C LEU A 83 22.58 -11.39 2.52
N GLU A 84 22.92 -11.28 1.22
CA GLU A 84 23.06 -12.44 0.32
C GLU A 84 24.06 -13.48 0.85
N HIS A 85 25.13 -13.03 1.52
CA HIS A 85 26.14 -13.87 2.16
C HIS A 85 25.60 -14.74 3.31
N LEU A 86 24.41 -14.44 3.86
CA LEU A 86 23.73 -15.23 4.89
C LEU A 86 22.73 -16.25 4.32
N LEU A 87 22.42 -16.17 3.03
CA LEU A 87 21.35 -16.96 2.41
C LEU A 87 21.80 -18.35 1.93
N ASP A 88 23.06 -18.73 2.15
CA ASP A 88 23.55 -20.09 1.88
C ASP A 88 23.05 -21.06 2.97
N GLY A 89 22.00 -21.82 2.67
CA GLY A 89 21.45 -22.79 3.63
C GLY A 89 19.97 -23.09 3.48
N ASP A 90 19.38 -23.57 4.57
CA ASP A 90 17.94 -23.80 4.70
C ASP A 90 17.26 -22.51 5.17
N VAL A 91 16.37 -21.98 4.33
CA VAL A 91 15.65 -20.74 4.57
C VAL A 91 14.16 -21.02 4.72
N LEU A 92 13.56 -20.56 5.81
CA LEU A 92 12.11 -20.53 5.99
C LEU A 92 11.60 -19.12 5.74
N GLU A 93 10.79 -18.96 4.70
CA GLU A 93 10.04 -17.73 4.46
C GLU A 93 8.63 -17.89 5.00
N ILE A 94 8.25 -17.06 5.96
CA ILE A 94 6.90 -17.00 6.49
C ILE A 94 6.19 -15.84 5.79
N GLY A 95 4.97 -16.07 5.28
CA GLY A 95 4.20 -15.04 4.56
C GLY A 95 4.74 -14.77 3.16
N ALA A 96 4.95 -15.82 2.35
CA ALA A 96 5.55 -15.71 1.03
C ALA A 96 4.74 -14.85 0.02
N GLY A 97 3.46 -14.61 0.28
CA GLY A 97 2.57 -13.87 -0.61
C GLY A 97 2.54 -14.50 -2.00
N CYS A 98 2.71 -13.68 -3.04
CA CYS A 98 2.76 -14.15 -4.43
C CYS A 98 4.17 -14.57 -4.90
N GLY A 99 5.13 -14.75 -3.98
CA GLY A 99 6.44 -15.35 -4.27
C GLY A 99 7.53 -14.40 -4.76
N ALA A 100 7.38 -13.09 -4.60
CA ALA A 100 8.36 -12.12 -5.08
C ALA A 100 9.70 -12.18 -4.31
N ILE A 101 9.68 -12.34 -2.98
CA ILE A 101 10.89 -12.57 -2.19
C ILE A 101 11.35 -14.04 -2.32
N THR A 102 10.43 -15.00 -2.29
CA THR A 102 10.70 -16.42 -2.56
C THR A 102 11.55 -16.64 -3.80
N ARG A 103 11.21 -15.92 -4.89
CA ARG A 103 11.96 -15.96 -6.14
C ARG A 103 13.42 -15.55 -5.95
N TYR A 104 13.67 -14.45 -5.24
CA TYR A 104 15.03 -14.01 -4.98
C TYR A 104 15.81 -14.97 -4.08
N LEU A 105 15.19 -15.47 -3.01
CA LEU A 105 15.82 -16.46 -2.14
C LEU A 105 16.26 -17.71 -2.94
N GLY A 106 15.38 -18.21 -3.82
CA GLY A 106 15.68 -19.36 -4.66
C GLY A 106 16.78 -19.09 -5.71
N GLU A 107 16.77 -17.92 -6.37
CA GLU A 107 17.83 -17.53 -7.32
C GLU A 107 19.18 -17.25 -6.64
N ALA A 108 19.18 -16.81 -5.38
CA ALA A 108 20.39 -16.65 -4.56
C ALA A 108 21.00 -17.99 -4.10
N GLY A 109 20.35 -19.11 -4.42
CA GLY A 109 20.86 -20.46 -4.12
C GLY A 109 20.34 -21.08 -2.81
N ALA A 110 19.46 -20.39 -2.08
CA ALA A 110 18.90 -20.90 -0.83
C ALA A 110 18.02 -22.14 -1.05
N ARG A 111 17.95 -23.04 -0.06
CA ARG A 111 16.94 -24.11 0.00
C ARG A 111 15.72 -23.57 0.74
N VAL A 112 14.70 -23.17 0.00
CA VAL A 112 13.58 -22.38 0.53
C VAL A 112 12.38 -23.27 0.85
N ILE A 113 11.87 -23.14 2.07
CA ILE A 113 10.50 -23.53 2.42
C ILE A 113 9.72 -22.22 2.58
N ALA A 114 8.76 -22.00 1.69
CA ALA A 114 7.90 -20.83 1.69
C ALA A 114 6.52 -21.20 2.22
N VAL A 115 6.10 -20.57 3.32
CA VAL A 115 4.79 -20.80 3.95
C VAL A 115 3.87 -19.62 3.68
N GLU A 116 2.69 -19.86 3.11
CA GLU A 116 1.69 -18.85 2.81
C GLU A 116 0.28 -19.31 3.19
N GLY A 117 -0.45 -18.48 3.93
CA GLY A 117 -1.78 -18.82 4.46
C GLY A 117 -2.86 -18.87 3.38
N SER A 118 -2.79 -18.01 2.35
CA SER A 118 -3.75 -18.01 1.25
C SER A 118 -3.41 -19.06 0.20
N SER A 119 -4.33 -20.01 -0.05
CA SER A 119 -4.16 -21.04 -1.08
C SER A 119 -3.91 -20.43 -2.47
N ARG A 120 -4.58 -19.32 -2.81
CA ARG A 120 -4.40 -18.64 -4.10
C ARG A 120 -3.02 -18.02 -4.22
N ARG A 121 -2.56 -17.30 -3.20
CA ARG A 121 -1.23 -16.66 -3.20
C ARG A 121 -0.12 -17.70 -3.18
N ALA A 122 -0.29 -18.78 -2.41
CA ALA A 122 0.62 -19.93 -2.42
C ALA A 122 0.74 -20.55 -3.82
N ALA A 123 -0.38 -20.75 -4.53
CA ALA A 123 -0.35 -21.24 -5.91
C ALA A 123 0.36 -20.26 -6.87
N ILE A 124 0.14 -18.95 -6.71
CA ILE A 124 0.86 -17.91 -7.48
C ILE A 124 2.37 -17.96 -7.17
N ALA A 125 2.76 -18.09 -5.90
CA ALA A 125 4.15 -18.21 -5.50
C ALA A 125 4.81 -19.46 -6.11
N ALA A 126 4.13 -20.60 -6.06
CA ALA A 126 4.59 -21.83 -6.70
C ALA A 126 4.77 -21.66 -8.22
N GLN A 127 3.85 -20.97 -8.88
CA GLN A 127 3.99 -20.63 -10.30
C GLN A 127 5.15 -19.65 -10.56
N ARG A 128 5.40 -18.68 -9.66
CA ARG A 128 6.52 -17.72 -9.75
C ARG A 128 7.88 -18.40 -9.61
N THR A 129 7.94 -19.55 -8.96
CA THR A 129 9.19 -20.30 -8.70
C THR A 129 9.21 -21.70 -9.35
N ARG A 130 8.36 -21.94 -10.36
CA ARG A 130 8.17 -23.28 -10.97
C ARG A 130 9.43 -23.91 -11.59
N ASP A 131 10.40 -23.08 -11.95
CA ASP A 131 11.70 -23.43 -12.52
C ASP A 131 12.81 -23.59 -11.47
N LEU A 132 12.51 -23.39 -10.18
CA LEU A 132 13.47 -23.45 -9.08
C LEU A 132 13.26 -24.71 -8.22
N PRO A 133 14.03 -25.79 -8.44
CA PRO A 133 13.86 -27.07 -7.73
C PRO A 133 14.26 -27.01 -6.24
N ASN A 134 14.91 -25.94 -5.82
CA ASN A 134 15.31 -25.63 -4.46
C ASN A 134 14.23 -24.88 -3.66
N VAL A 135 13.06 -24.61 -4.25
CA VAL A 135 11.93 -23.94 -3.58
C VAL A 135 10.79 -24.93 -3.36
N THR A 136 10.25 -24.96 -2.14
CA THR A 136 9.03 -25.70 -1.79
C THR A 136 8.01 -24.75 -1.20
N VAL A 137 6.81 -24.67 -1.79
CA VAL A 137 5.72 -23.82 -1.31
C VAL A 137 4.70 -24.66 -0.53
N ILE A 138 4.37 -24.20 0.67
CA ILE A 138 3.41 -24.82 1.58
C ILE A 138 2.26 -23.85 1.82
N ASN A 139 1.04 -24.29 1.57
CA ASN A 139 -0.15 -23.58 2.02
C ASN A 139 -0.57 -24.05 3.42
N ASP A 140 -0.23 -23.24 4.42
CA ASP A 140 -0.70 -23.37 5.79
C ASP A 140 -0.49 -22.05 6.54
N GLN A 141 -1.09 -21.96 7.73
CA GLN A 141 -0.76 -20.90 8.69
C GLN A 141 0.53 -21.27 9.43
N PHE A 142 1.39 -20.28 9.70
CA PHE A 142 2.68 -20.49 10.38
C PHE A 142 2.50 -21.17 11.74
N GLU A 143 1.43 -20.84 12.46
CA GLU A 143 1.08 -21.37 13.77
C GLU A 143 0.92 -22.91 13.74
N ARG A 144 0.58 -23.49 12.59
CA ARG A 144 0.40 -24.94 12.37
C ARG A 144 1.59 -25.62 11.72
N PHE A 145 2.48 -24.86 11.12
CA PHE A 145 3.72 -25.38 10.56
C PHE A 145 4.71 -25.68 11.70
N LYS A 146 4.74 -26.93 12.16
CA LYS A 146 5.59 -27.41 13.25
C LYS A 146 6.62 -28.44 12.75
N PRO A 147 7.61 -28.03 11.93
CA PRO A 147 8.66 -28.94 11.49
C PRO A 147 9.61 -29.27 12.65
N GLU A 148 10.23 -30.45 12.58
CA GLU A 148 11.37 -30.79 13.45
C GLU A 148 12.66 -30.09 12.97
N GLN A 149 12.77 -29.83 11.67
CA GLN A 149 13.89 -29.14 11.03
C GLN A 149 14.11 -27.73 11.62
N LYS A 150 15.38 -27.36 11.74
CA LYS A 150 15.82 -25.99 12.06
C LYS A 150 16.38 -25.30 10.82
N PHE A 151 16.35 -23.98 10.81
CA PHE A 151 16.72 -23.16 9.65
C PHE A 151 17.95 -22.29 9.93
N ASP A 152 18.74 -22.05 8.89
CA ASP A 152 19.86 -21.10 8.92
C ASP A 152 19.32 -19.66 8.91
N VAL A 153 18.25 -19.42 8.13
CA VAL A 153 17.58 -18.12 8.07
C VAL A 153 16.08 -18.29 8.15
N ILE A 154 15.41 -17.40 8.90
CA ILE A 154 13.95 -17.24 8.86
C ILE A 154 13.63 -15.80 8.49
N THR A 155 12.71 -15.58 7.55
CA THR A 155 12.28 -14.24 7.15
C THR A 155 10.87 -13.92 7.62
N LEU A 156 10.67 -12.67 8.08
CA LEU A 156 9.40 -12.04 8.41
C LEU A 156 9.33 -10.67 7.69
N ILE A 157 8.96 -10.69 6.40
CA ILE A 157 8.97 -9.49 5.54
C ILE A 157 7.54 -9.08 5.24
N GLY A 158 7.05 -8.04 5.94
CA GLY A 158 5.63 -7.65 5.91
C GLY A 158 4.72 -8.72 6.53
N VAL A 159 5.05 -9.13 7.76
CA VAL A 159 4.39 -10.25 8.46
C VAL A 159 4.18 -9.93 9.94
N LEU A 160 5.22 -9.42 10.61
CA LEU A 160 5.21 -9.24 12.06
C LEU A 160 4.10 -8.29 12.52
N GLU A 161 3.77 -7.31 11.69
CA GLU A 161 2.67 -6.36 11.92
C GLU A 161 1.30 -7.02 11.98
N TYR A 162 1.12 -8.17 11.33
CA TYR A 162 -0.13 -8.93 11.32
C TYR A 162 -0.20 -9.98 12.44
N ALA A 163 0.80 -10.06 13.32
CA ALA A 163 0.82 -11.07 14.39
C ALA A 163 -0.49 -11.06 15.20
N GLY A 164 -1.02 -9.89 15.55
CA GLY A 164 -2.29 -9.76 16.28
C GLY A 164 -3.54 -10.19 15.50
N LYS A 165 -3.50 -10.28 14.18
CA LYS A 165 -4.63 -10.71 13.34
C LYS A 165 -4.73 -12.24 13.24
N PHE A 166 -3.60 -12.94 13.32
CA PHE A 166 -3.54 -14.39 13.08
C PHE A 166 -3.19 -15.22 14.32
N ASN A 167 -2.87 -14.57 15.45
CA ASN A 167 -2.48 -15.24 16.67
C ASN A 167 -3.24 -14.67 17.87
N ASP A 168 -4.05 -15.52 18.51
CA ASP A 168 -4.91 -15.18 19.66
C ASP A 168 -4.15 -15.15 21.02
N ALA A 169 -2.81 -15.25 21.01
CA ALA A 169 -2.03 -15.15 22.24
C ALA A 169 -2.18 -13.78 22.92
N ALA A 170 -2.01 -13.75 24.24
CA ALA A 170 -2.05 -12.49 25.00
C ALA A 170 -0.98 -11.46 24.54
N ASN A 171 0.16 -11.95 24.02
CA ASN A 171 1.15 -11.14 23.33
C ASN A 171 1.51 -11.82 21.99
N PRO A 172 0.77 -11.51 20.91
CA PRO A 172 0.92 -12.16 19.61
C PRO A 172 2.31 -12.02 19.00
N VAL A 173 2.89 -10.82 19.09
CA VAL A 173 4.24 -10.51 18.60
C VAL A 173 5.28 -11.38 19.31
N ARG A 174 5.24 -11.41 20.64
CA ARG A 174 6.16 -12.23 21.45
C ARG A 174 6.01 -13.72 21.12
N SER A 175 4.78 -14.20 21.02
CA SER A 175 4.46 -15.59 20.68
C SER A 175 5.06 -15.99 19.32
N MET A 176 4.91 -15.13 18.30
CA MET A 176 5.50 -15.35 16.98
C MET A 176 7.04 -15.36 17.04
N LEU A 177 7.65 -14.37 17.70
CA LEU A 177 9.11 -14.28 17.82
C LEU A 177 9.70 -15.49 18.57
N ASP A 178 9.05 -15.97 19.64
CA ASP A 178 9.48 -17.16 20.37
C ASP A 178 9.38 -18.43 19.51
N ALA A 179 8.31 -18.56 18.71
CA ALA A 179 8.13 -19.67 17.77
C ALA A 179 9.20 -19.67 16.67
N VAL A 180 9.48 -18.50 16.08
CA VAL A 180 10.54 -18.31 15.09
C VAL A 180 11.90 -18.65 15.69
N ARG A 181 12.22 -18.11 16.87
CA ARG A 181 13.48 -18.37 17.56
C ARG A 181 13.67 -19.87 17.83
N ALA A 182 12.60 -20.58 18.19
CA ALA A 182 12.65 -22.02 18.41
C ALA A 182 12.96 -22.81 17.13
N LEU A 183 12.69 -22.27 15.93
CA LEU A 183 12.98 -22.91 14.65
C LEU A 183 14.34 -22.53 14.06
N LEU A 184 15.05 -21.56 14.63
CA LEU A 184 16.41 -21.23 14.22
C LEU A 184 17.42 -22.29 14.69
N LYS A 185 18.44 -22.52 13.89
CA LYS A 185 19.68 -23.17 14.33
C LYS A 185 20.39 -22.27 15.37
N PRO A 186 21.33 -22.80 16.18
CA PRO A 186 22.06 -21.99 17.18
C PRO A 186 22.68 -20.71 16.61
N ASP A 187 23.16 -20.80 15.37
CA ASP A 187 23.83 -19.75 14.62
C ASP A 187 22.94 -19.07 13.56
N GLY A 188 21.64 -19.38 13.58
CA GLY A 188 20.68 -18.91 12.60
C GLY A 188 20.30 -17.44 12.79
N VAL A 189 19.84 -16.82 11.71
CA VAL A 189 19.49 -15.40 11.64
C VAL A 189 18.01 -15.23 11.33
N LEU A 190 17.34 -14.39 12.11
CA LEU A 190 16.03 -13.84 11.79
C LEU A 190 16.21 -12.56 10.98
N ILE A 191 15.60 -12.48 9.80
CA ILE A 191 15.51 -11.27 8.99
C ILE A 191 14.09 -10.73 9.08
N ILE A 192 13.92 -9.50 9.53
CA ILE A 192 12.63 -8.79 9.58
C ILE A 192 12.68 -7.59 8.64
N ALA A 193 11.63 -7.38 7.88
CA ALA A 193 11.39 -6.09 7.25
C ALA A 193 9.95 -5.64 7.48
N ILE A 194 9.81 -4.42 7.97
CA ILE A 194 8.54 -3.86 8.48
C ILE A 194 8.58 -2.33 8.42
N GLU A 195 7.42 -1.73 8.25
CA GLU A 195 7.17 -0.30 8.41
C GLU A 195 7.61 0.21 9.79
N ASN A 196 8.08 1.45 9.82
CA ASN A 196 8.34 2.16 11.06
C ASN A 196 7.11 2.98 11.44
N GLN A 197 6.54 2.73 12.62
CA GLN A 197 5.42 3.50 13.18
C GLN A 197 5.64 5.03 13.14
N LEU A 198 6.89 5.47 13.25
CA LEU A 198 7.33 6.86 13.29
C LEU A 198 8.04 7.33 12.01
N GLY A 199 7.92 6.57 10.92
CA GLY A 199 8.53 6.89 9.63
C GLY A 199 8.21 8.31 9.17
N LEU A 200 9.21 9.00 8.59
CA LEU A 200 9.10 10.40 8.20
C LEU A 200 7.95 10.67 7.23
N LYS A 201 7.64 9.72 6.32
CA LYS A 201 6.49 9.83 5.42
C LYS A 201 5.16 9.97 6.17
N TYR A 202 5.00 9.27 7.29
CA TYR A 202 3.81 9.36 8.12
C TYR A 202 3.73 10.70 8.86
N LEU A 203 4.88 11.22 9.33
CA LEU A 203 4.94 12.55 9.95
C LEU A 203 4.61 13.65 8.95
N ALA A 204 4.99 13.44 7.69
CA ALA A 204 4.58 14.31 6.59
C ALA A 204 3.08 14.19 6.27
N GLY A 205 2.39 13.16 6.73
CA GLY A 205 0.95 13.00 6.61
C GLY A 205 0.49 11.83 5.74
N ALA A 206 1.43 11.05 5.19
CA ALA A 206 1.08 9.83 4.44
C ALA A 206 0.18 8.91 5.28
N PRO A 207 -0.81 8.25 4.66
CA PRO A 207 -1.63 7.26 5.34
C PRO A 207 -0.79 6.10 5.89
N GLU A 208 -1.21 5.52 7.00
CA GLU A 208 -0.65 4.27 7.50
C GLU A 208 -0.95 3.14 6.49
N ASP A 209 0.08 2.36 6.12
CA ASP A 209 0.07 1.49 4.93
C ASP A 209 -0.99 0.37 4.98
N HIS A 210 -1.42 -0.05 6.17
CA HIS A 210 -2.36 -1.16 6.35
C HIS A 210 -3.79 -0.68 6.58
N LEU A 211 -3.94 0.48 7.20
CA LEU A 211 -5.24 1.04 7.59
C LEU A 211 -5.73 2.13 6.63
N GLY A 212 -4.86 2.63 5.73
CA GLY A 212 -5.20 3.65 4.75
C GLY A 212 -5.58 5.00 5.37
N ALA A 213 -5.23 5.22 6.64
CA ALA A 213 -5.62 6.40 7.42
C ALA A 213 -4.37 7.17 7.92
N PRO A 214 -4.28 8.49 7.71
CA PRO A 214 -3.17 9.29 8.22
C PRO A 214 -3.06 9.26 9.74
N ARG A 215 -1.81 9.30 10.25
CA ARG A 215 -1.47 9.51 11.67
C ARG A 215 -1.95 8.42 12.64
N VAL A 216 -2.33 7.23 12.18
CA VAL A 216 -2.71 6.12 13.08
C VAL A 216 -1.52 5.68 13.93
N GLY A 217 -0.42 5.29 13.29
CA GLY A 217 0.80 4.84 13.97
C GLY A 217 1.38 5.89 14.91
N ILE A 218 1.57 7.13 14.42
CA ILE A 218 2.14 8.25 15.19
C ILE A 218 1.37 8.56 16.48
N GLN A 219 0.05 8.37 16.48
CA GLN A 219 -0.79 8.62 17.65
C GLN A 219 -1.03 7.36 18.50
N GLY A 220 -0.54 6.18 18.07
CA GLY A 220 -0.82 4.91 18.73
C GLY A 220 -2.29 4.52 18.69
N LEU A 221 -3.01 4.82 17.60
CA LEU A 221 -4.45 4.58 17.46
C LEU A 221 -4.81 3.20 16.88
N TYR A 222 -3.91 2.22 17.03
CA TYR A 222 -4.17 0.85 16.59
C TYR A 222 -5.33 0.23 17.36
N LYS A 223 -6.09 -0.65 16.68
CA LYS A 223 -7.17 -1.44 17.30
C LYS A 223 -6.64 -2.85 17.55
N HIS A 224 -6.90 -3.38 18.74
CA HIS A 224 -6.46 -4.72 19.13
C HIS A 224 -7.66 -5.66 19.36
N PRO A 225 -7.58 -6.93 18.92
CA PRO A 225 -6.52 -7.50 18.07
C PRO A 225 -6.55 -6.92 16.65
N GLY A 226 -5.39 -6.81 16.01
CA GLY A 226 -5.30 -6.18 14.69
C GLY A 226 -3.86 -6.00 14.22
N VAL A 227 -3.71 -5.18 13.18
CA VAL A 227 -2.42 -4.79 12.63
C VAL A 227 -1.79 -3.72 13.52
N GLU A 228 -0.48 -3.81 13.75
CA GLU A 228 0.28 -2.86 14.55
C GLU A 228 1.74 -2.79 14.06
N THR A 229 2.29 -1.59 13.95
CA THR A 229 3.72 -1.37 13.67
C THR A 229 4.40 -0.72 14.88
N PHE A 230 5.73 -0.75 14.91
CA PHE A 230 6.51 -0.34 16.08
C PHE A 230 7.59 0.67 15.70
N GLY A 231 7.90 1.60 16.60
CA GLY A 231 9.09 2.44 16.48
C GLY A 231 10.39 1.64 16.63
N HIS A 232 11.52 2.18 16.16
CA HIS A 232 12.82 1.49 16.15
C HIS A 232 13.23 0.94 17.53
N LEU A 233 13.19 1.81 18.56
CA LEU A 233 13.55 1.44 19.93
C LEU A 233 12.65 0.33 20.49
N GLU A 234 11.34 0.44 20.25
CA GLU A 234 10.36 -0.52 20.74
C GLU A 234 10.53 -1.89 20.09
N LEU A 235 10.69 -1.92 18.75
CA LEU A 235 10.90 -3.16 18.02
C LEU A 235 12.20 -3.86 18.47
N ARG A 236 13.28 -3.09 18.66
CA ARG A 236 14.54 -3.62 19.20
C ARG A 236 14.34 -4.21 20.60
N GLN A 237 13.62 -3.53 21.48
CA GLN A 237 13.34 -4.03 22.83
C GLN A 237 12.55 -5.35 22.79
N ARG A 238 11.53 -5.44 21.94
CA ARG A 238 10.73 -6.68 21.77
C ARG A 238 11.59 -7.86 21.31
N LEU A 239 12.54 -7.63 20.41
CA LEU A 239 13.51 -8.65 19.98
C LEU A 239 14.43 -9.11 21.13
N VAL A 240 14.97 -8.16 21.89
CA VAL A 240 15.81 -8.47 23.07
C VAL A 240 15.02 -9.27 24.10
N GLU A 241 13.79 -8.86 24.38
CA GLU A 241 12.91 -9.57 25.32
C GLU A 241 12.64 -11.00 24.85
N SER A 242 12.49 -11.23 23.54
CA SER A 242 12.38 -12.54 22.89
C SER A 242 13.67 -13.36 22.89
N GLY A 243 14.77 -12.81 23.38
CA GLY A 243 16.04 -13.51 23.56
C GLY A 243 16.97 -13.46 22.35
N PHE A 244 16.79 -12.50 21.44
CA PHE A 244 17.79 -12.15 20.43
C PHE A 244 18.85 -11.24 21.05
N GLU A 245 20.12 -11.60 20.93
CA GLU A 245 21.22 -10.91 21.63
C GLU A 245 22.04 -10.01 20.70
N HIS A 246 22.14 -10.38 19.42
CA HIS A 246 22.86 -9.61 18.41
C HIS A 246 21.87 -9.13 17.35
N ILE A 247 21.64 -7.82 17.28
CA ILE A 247 20.62 -7.19 16.45
C ILE A 247 21.25 -5.98 15.74
N GLU A 248 21.21 -6.01 14.41
CA GLU A 248 21.65 -4.93 13.53
C GLU A 248 20.49 -4.47 12.63
N THR A 249 20.44 -3.17 12.35
CA THR A 249 19.37 -2.56 11.54
C THR A 249 19.96 -1.84 10.33
N ALA A 250 19.54 -2.22 9.13
CA ALA A 250 19.73 -1.44 7.93
C ALA A 250 18.46 -0.62 7.62
N LEU A 251 18.64 0.48 6.88
CA LEU A 251 17.60 1.47 6.57
C LEU A 251 17.34 1.45 5.05
N PRO A 252 16.30 0.73 4.60
CA PRO A 252 15.89 0.75 3.20
C PRO A 252 15.15 2.06 2.87
N PHE A 253 15.50 2.67 1.73
CA PHE A 253 14.89 3.88 1.20
C PHE A 253 14.42 3.69 -0.26
N PRO A 254 13.24 4.21 -0.63
CA PRO A 254 12.33 5.00 0.21
C PRO A 254 11.63 4.17 1.30
N ASP A 255 11.49 2.86 1.09
CA ASP A 255 11.08 1.88 2.09
C ASP A 255 11.59 0.46 1.74
N TYR A 256 11.21 -0.54 2.55
CA TYR A 256 11.59 -1.94 2.39
C TYR A 256 10.86 -2.67 1.25
N LYS A 257 9.78 -2.11 0.71
CA LYS A 257 8.97 -2.78 -0.32
C LYS A 257 9.65 -2.71 -1.68
N LEU A 258 10.14 -1.52 -2.05
CA LEU A 258 10.85 -1.29 -3.32
C LEU A 258 12.13 -0.43 -3.09
N PRO A 259 13.11 -0.91 -2.32
CA PRO A 259 14.28 -0.11 -1.97
C PRO A 259 15.15 0.17 -3.20
N ALA A 260 15.46 1.46 -3.38
CA ALA A 260 16.47 1.94 -4.32
C ALA A 260 17.81 2.19 -3.65
N SER A 261 17.82 2.49 -2.35
CA SER A 261 19.03 2.60 -1.53
C SER A 261 18.85 1.82 -0.23
N ILE A 262 19.92 1.22 0.28
CA ILE A 262 19.92 0.62 1.62
C ILE A 262 21.15 1.14 2.35
N VAL A 263 20.93 1.83 3.47
CA VAL A 263 22.00 2.32 4.34
C VAL A 263 22.24 1.30 5.45
N LEU A 264 23.49 0.87 5.63
CA LEU A 264 23.85 -0.16 6.60
C LEU A 264 24.25 0.47 7.95
N PRO A 265 24.27 -0.31 9.06
CA PRO A 265 24.59 0.20 10.41
C PRO A 265 25.85 1.08 10.47
N SER A 266 26.91 0.69 9.78
CA SER A 266 28.18 1.43 9.72
C SER A 266 28.03 2.78 9.03
N GLY A 267 27.13 2.90 8.04
CA GLY A 267 26.91 4.10 7.22
C GLY A 267 26.25 5.26 7.95
N TYR A 268 25.32 4.98 8.87
CA TYR A 268 24.62 6.01 9.66
C TYR A 268 25.11 6.09 11.11
N SER A 269 26.22 5.42 11.44
CA SER A 269 26.87 5.54 12.74
C SER A 269 27.40 6.96 12.99
N ALA A 270 27.49 7.36 14.27
CA ALA A 270 28.01 8.68 14.65
C ALA A 270 29.48 8.93 14.23
N GLU A 271 30.23 7.87 13.92
CA GLU A 271 31.62 7.92 13.45
C GLU A 271 31.74 7.99 11.92
N SER A 272 30.63 7.85 11.20
CA SER A 272 30.60 7.88 9.74
C SER A 272 30.79 9.32 9.23
N SER A 273 31.70 9.50 8.28
CA SER A 273 31.86 10.74 7.53
C SER A 273 31.04 10.75 6.23
N PHE A 274 30.20 9.73 6.01
CA PHE A 274 29.41 9.59 4.80
C PHE A 274 28.03 10.22 5.00
N ASP A 275 27.69 11.23 4.17
CA ASP A 275 26.34 11.81 4.18
C ASP A 275 25.34 10.88 3.48
N VAL A 276 24.89 9.88 4.23
CA VAL A 276 23.85 8.92 3.81
C VAL A 276 22.47 9.57 3.63
N SER A 277 22.25 10.76 4.20
CA SER A 277 20.96 11.44 4.10
C SER A 277 20.67 11.95 2.69
N ALA A 278 21.72 12.21 1.91
CA ALA A 278 21.61 12.54 0.50
C ALA A 278 20.97 11.39 -0.31
N LEU A 279 21.31 10.13 -0.01
CA LEU A 279 20.68 8.96 -0.65
C LEU A 279 19.19 8.86 -0.31
N ALA A 280 18.82 9.06 0.95
CA ALA A 280 17.42 9.05 1.39
C ALA A 280 16.61 10.16 0.70
N ALA A 281 17.15 11.38 0.66
CA ALA A 281 16.55 12.51 -0.03
C ALA A 281 16.30 12.23 -1.52
N GLN A 282 17.32 11.70 -2.22
CA GLN A 282 17.26 11.50 -3.67
C GLN A 282 16.24 10.43 -4.11
N VAL A 283 16.02 9.40 -3.28
CA VAL A 283 15.11 8.30 -3.62
C VAL A 283 13.71 8.44 -3.05
N SER A 284 13.44 9.47 -2.23
CA SER A 284 12.11 9.71 -1.64
C SER A 284 10.97 9.78 -2.66
N PRO A 285 11.10 10.50 -3.79
CA PRO A 285 10.05 10.56 -4.82
C PRO A 285 9.81 9.23 -5.54
N ARG A 286 10.66 8.23 -5.33
CA ARG A 286 10.51 6.89 -5.92
C ARG A 286 9.52 6.03 -5.13
N ASP A 287 8.98 6.51 -4.00
CA ASP A 287 7.92 5.82 -3.25
C ASP A 287 6.58 5.95 -4.00
N PRO A 288 6.05 4.86 -4.58
CA PRO A 288 4.79 4.92 -5.32
C PRO A 288 3.57 5.09 -4.40
N GLN A 289 3.72 4.99 -3.08
CA GLN A 289 2.65 5.17 -2.11
C GLN A 289 2.55 6.62 -1.60
N ILE A 290 3.47 7.49 -2.00
CA ILE A 290 3.43 8.92 -1.66
C ILE A 290 2.52 9.69 -2.61
N SER A 291 1.79 10.66 -2.07
CA SER A 291 0.95 11.59 -2.84
C SER A 291 0.95 12.98 -2.20
N SER A 292 0.94 14.02 -3.04
CA SER A 292 0.84 15.42 -2.61
C SER A 292 -0.44 15.75 -1.86
N GLU A 293 -1.48 14.92 -2.00
CA GLU A 293 -2.74 15.06 -1.28
C GLU A 293 -2.62 14.81 0.24
N TYR A 294 -1.49 14.22 0.66
CA TYR A 294 -1.23 13.87 2.06
C TYR A 294 0.02 14.56 2.63
N LEU A 295 1.03 14.81 1.82
CA LEU A 295 2.28 15.39 2.29
C LEU A 295 2.12 16.87 2.66
N ASN A 296 2.48 17.21 3.90
CA ASN A 296 2.48 18.57 4.44
C ASN A 296 3.85 19.27 4.33
N PHE A 297 4.92 18.51 4.08
CA PHE A 297 6.27 19.02 3.86
C PHE A 297 7.07 18.08 2.93
N SER A 298 8.16 18.61 2.35
CA SER A 298 9.03 17.86 1.44
C SER A 298 9.93 16.88 2.18
N LEU A 299 9.84 15.60 1.83
CA LEU A 299 10.75 14.58 2.34
C LEU A 299 12.18 14.80 1.80
N GLU A 300 12.30 15.21 0.55
CA GLU A 300 13.58 15.41 -0.16
C GLU A 300 14.44 16.49 0.49
N CYS A 301 13.82 17.52 1.08
CA CYS A 301 14.54 18.50 1.89
C CYS A 301 14.76 18.02 3.33
N THR A 302 13.76 17.36 3.91
CA THR A 302 13.74 17.06 5.35
C THR A 302 14.74 15.97 5.73
N TRP A 303 14.99 14.98 4.86
CA TRP A 303 15.94 13.90 5.16
C TRP A 303 17.33 14.39 5.53
N ARG A 304 17.79 15.50 4.94
CA ARG A 304 19.11 16.08 5.28
C ARG A 304 19.15 16.64 6.69
N GLU A 305 18.09 17.28 7.14
CA GLU A 305 18.00 17.78 8.52
C GLU A 305 17.86 16.61 9.51
N VAL A 306 17.12 15.55 9.15
CA VAL A 306 17.07 14.30 9.92
C VAL A 306 18.47 13.68 10.06
N GLY A 307 19.22 13.61 8.96
CA GLY A 307 20.61 13.12 8.92
C GLY A 307 21.55 13.91 9.81
N LYS A 308 21.55 15.24 9.68
CA LYS A 308 22.39 16.14 10.50
C LYS A 308 22.16 15.99 12.00
N ASN A 309 20.97 15.57 12.41
CA ASN A 309 20.61 15.38 13.81
C ASN A 309 20.74 13.93 14.29
N GLY A 310 21.24 13.02 13.44
CA GLY A 310 21.43 11.61 13.80
C GLY A 310 20.12 10.81 13.96
N LEU A 311 19.02 11.27 13.35
CA LEU A 311 17.68 10.70 13.52
C LEU A 311 17.28 9.74 12.38
N LEU A 312 18.21 9.33 11.52
CA LEU A 312 17.89 8.53 10.34
C LEU A 312 17.26 7.18 10.68
N ALA A 313 17.80 6.47 11.69
CA ALA A 313 17.23 5.19 12.10
C ALA A 313 15.86 5.37 12.74
N ASP A 314 15.68 6.39 13.58
CA ASP A 314 14.39 6.62 14.27
C ASP A 314 13.27 7.01 13.31
N LEU A 315 13.60 7.69 12.20
CA LEU A 315 12.64 8.26 11.27
C LEU A 315 12.64 7.59 9.88
N SER A 316 13.47 6.58 9.60
CA SER A 316 13.39 5.81 8.34
C SER A 316 11.98 5.27 8.17
N ASN A 317 11.45 5.22 6.94
CA ASN A 317 10.05 4.78 6.75
C ASN A 317 9.82 3.30 7.09
N SER A 318 10.90 2.52 7.17
CA SER A 318 10.88 1.10 7.47
C SER A 318 12.26 0.62 7.89
N PHE A 319 12.34 -0.64 8.31
CA PHE A 319 13.55 -1.30 8.76
C PHE A 319 13.85 -2.56 7.95
N LEU A 320 15.13 -2.88 7.83
CA LEU A 320 15.62 -4.22 7.56
C LEU A 320 16.47 -4.66 8.76
N ILE A 321 15.97 -5.59 9.56
CA ILE A 321 16.64 -6.03 10.79
C ILE A 321 17.17 -7.44 10.59
N ALA A 322 18.42 -7.66 10.95
CA ALA A 322 19.00 -8.98 11.14
C ALA A 322 19.20 -9.21 12.64
N ALA A 323 18.73 -10.34 13.16
CA ALA A 323 18.80 -10.69 14.57
C ALA A 323 19.24 -12.14 14.77
N SER A 324 20.11 -12.41 15.75
CA SER A 324 20.54 -13.77 16.09
C SER A 324 20.68 -13.96 17.60
N ASN A 325 20.77 -15.22 18.02
CA ASN A 325 20.95 -15.61 19.42
C ASN A 325 22.43 -15.65 19.84
N ARG A 326 23.37 -15.17 19.00
CA ARG A 326 24.79 -15.25 19.28
C ARG A 326 25.19 -14.23 20.36
N PRO A 327 25.62 -14.66 21.56
CA PRO A 327 26.15 -13.76 22.58
C PRO A 327 27.52 -13.23 22.13
N ASN A 328 27.74 -11.92 22.20
CA ASN A 328 29.04 -11.31 21.89
C ASN A 328 29.60 -11.68 20.50
N ALA A 329 28.75 -11.78 19.47
CA ALA A 329 29.19 -12.08 18.11
C ALA A 329 30.29 -11.09 17.67
N SER A 330 31.46 -11.63 17.32
CA SER A 330 32.58 -10.83 16.79
C SER A 330 32.42 -10.49 15.32
N GLU A 331 31.60 -11.27 14.61
CA GLU A 331 31.26 -11.05 13.20
C GLU A 331 29.94 -10.30 13.11
N PRO A 332 29.90 -9.18 12.35
CA PRO A 332 28.68 -8.43 12.14
C PRO A 332 27.71 -9.17 11.21
N LEU A 333 26.41 -8.88 11.32
CA LEU A 333 25.38 -9.46 10.44
C LEU A 333 25.35 -8.77 9.07
N PHE A 334 25.73 -7.50 9.03
CA PHE A 334 26.02 -6.77 7.81
C PHE A 334 27.53 -6.58 7.65
N GLU A 335 28.05 -6.58 6.41
CA GLU A 335 29.47 -6.32 6.16
C GLU A 335 29.92 -4.98 6.78
N ALA A 336 30.89 -5.02 7.72
CA ALA A 336 31.27 -3.84 8.50
C ALA A 336 31.88 -2.69 7.66
N ASP A 337 32.50 -3.00 6.54
CA ASP A 337 33.07 -2.02 5.63
C ASP A 337 32.04 -1.44 4.66
N LEU A 338 30.88 -2.07 4.46
CA LEU A 338 29.85 -1.59 3.55
C LEU A 338 28.94 -0.56 4.24
N LEU A 339 28.95 0.68 3.76
CA LEU A 339 28.21 1.80 4.35
C LEU A 339 26.80 1.93 3.77
N ALA A 340 26.66 1.77 2.46
CA ALA A 340 25.37 1.78 1.76
C ALA A 340 25.46 1.11 0.39
N CYS A 341 24.29 0.71 -0.12
CA CYS A 341 24.08 0.24 -1.48
C CYS A 341 23.08 1.15 -2.20
N HIS A 342 23.33 1.46 -3.47
CA HIS A 342 22.37 2.12 -4.36
C HIS A 342 22.13 1.26 -5.61
N TYR A 343 20.86 1.09 -5.97
CA TYR A 343 20.42 0.18 -7.01
C TYR A 343 19.78 0.93 -8.18
N SER A 344 20.19 0.57 -9.38
CA SER A 344 19.50 0.89 -10.62
C SER A 344 18.95 -0.41 -11.21
N SER A 345 17.84 -0.91 -10.68
CA SER A 345 17.24 -2.19 -11.08
C SER A 345 16.05 -2.05 -12.03
N ASN A 346 15.57 -0.82 -12.27
CA ASN A 346 14.45 -0.52 -13.17
C ASN A 346 14.95 -0.19 -14.59
N ARG A 347 15.74 -1.08 -15.16
CA ARG A 347 16.40 -0.95 -16.47
C ARG A 347 16.42 -2.30 -17.16
N GLN A 348 16.84 -2.33 -18.43
CA GLN A 348 17.15 -3.61 -19.06
C GLN A 348 18.17 -4.40 -18.22
N PRO A 349 18.09 -5.75 -18.20
CA PRO A 349 19.00 -6.61 -17.44
C PRO A 349 20.49 -6.25 -17.57
N ALA A 350 20.94 -5.92 -18.79
CA ALA A 350 22.33 -5.57 -19.08
C ALA A 350 22.81 -4.24 -18.46
N TYR A 351 21.88 -3.33 -18.13
CA TYR A 351 22.16 -2.00 -17.57
C TYR A 351 21.80 -1.89 -16.09
N CYS A 352 21.33 -2.99 -15.49
CA CYS A 352 21.07 -3.05 -14.07
C CYS A 352 22.39 -3.02 -13.29
N LYS A 353 22.56 -2.05 -12.39
CA LYS A 353 23.80 -1.86 -11.61
C LYS A 353 23.54 -1.68 -10.13
N LEU A 354 24.56 -2.06 -9.35
CA LEU A 354 24.70 -1.80 -7.93
C LEU A 354 25.95 -0.94 -7.72
N VAL A 355 25.77 0.13 -6.95
CA VAL A 355 26.84 0.98 -6.45
C VAL A 355 26.96 0.73 -4.94
N GLU A 356 28.12 0.24 -4.52
CA GLU A 356 28.47 0.03 -3.11
C GLU A 356 29.38 1.15 -2.62
N PHE A 357 29.04 1.74 -1.48
CA PHE A 357 29.89 2.70 -0.77
C PHE A 357 30.59 1.97 0.36
N ARG A 358 31.91 1.76 0.24
CA ARG A 358 32.70 0.99 1.22
C ARG A 358 33.75 1.83 1.93
N LYS A 359 34.00 1.56 3.20
CA LYS A 359 35.05 2.17 4.02
C LYS A 359 36.33 1.36 3.87
N SER A 360 37.34 1.96 3.25
CA SER A 360 38.68 1.39 3.16
C SER A 360 39.36 1.27 4.53
N SER A 361 40.43 0.48 4.61
CA SER A 361 41.28 0.35 5.80
C SER A 361 41.91 1.67 6.26
N GLN A 362 42.02 2.67 5.37
CA GLN A 362 42.50 4.03 5.68
C GLN A 362 41.37 4.99 6.08
N GLY A 363 40.14 4.50 6.23
CA GLY A 363 38.96 5.31 6.60
C GLY A 363 38.37 6.14 5.45
N ARG A 364 38.87 6.02 4.22
CA ARG A 364 38.32 6.69 3.04
C ARG A 364 37.16 5.90 2.45
N ILE A 365 36.20 6.60 1.86
CA ILE A 365 35.07 5.98 1.14
C ILE A 365 35.51 5.62 -0.28
N GLN A 366 35.21 4.39 -0.69
CA GLN A 366 35.40 3.85 -2.03
C GLN A 366 34.04 3.59 -2.65
N VAL A 367 33.91 3.86 -3.95
CA VAL A 367 32.71 3.59 -4.73
C VAL A 367 33.02 2.38 -5.61
N ASN A 368 32.30 1.28 -5.39
CA ASN A 368 32.45 0.07 -6.18
C ASN A 368 31.19 -0.13 -7.01
N GLN A 369 31.31 -0.01 -8.33
CA GLN A 369 30.19 -0.25 -9.24
C GLN A 369 30.30 -1.64 -9.87
N ARG A 370 29.19 -2.40 -9.85
CA ARG A 370 29.11 -3.69 -10.52
C ARG A 370 27.74 -3.92 -11.17
N PRO A 371 27.69 -4.69 -12.27
CA PRO A 371 26.42 -5.19 -12.79
C PRO A 371 25.68 -5.99 -11.73
N LEU A 372 24.35 -5.86 -11.69
CA LEU A 372 23.50 -6.67 -10.82
C LEU A 372 23.37 -8.12 -11.30
N ILE A 373 23.60 -8.35 -12.58
CA ILE A 373 23.50 -9.67 -13.21
C ILE A 373 24.86 -10.02 -13.80
N ALA A 374 25.44 -11.12 -13.31
CA ALA A 374 26.72 -11.61 -13.82
C ALA A 374 26.54 -12.21 -15.22
N GLY A 375 27.54 -12.00 -16.10
CA GLY A 375 27.58 -12.63 -17.43
C GLY A 375 26.61 -12.09 -18.47
N VAL A 376 25.67 -11.22 -18.10
CA VAL A 376 24.82 -10.49 -19.07
C VAL A 376 25.63 -9.33 -19.62
N GLN A 377 25.97 -9.41 -20.91
CA GLN A 377 26.45 -8.27 -21.68
C GLN A 377 25.28 -7.66 -22.44
N ALA A 378 25.30 -6.35 -22.63
CA ALA A 378 24.38 -5.73 -23.58
C ALA A 378 24.61 -6.39 -24.94
N GLU A 379 23.53 -6.74 -25.66
CA GLU A 379 23.64 -6.86 -27.11
C GLU A 379 24.32 -5.58 -27.60
N GLU A 380 25.36 -5.71 -28.44
CA GLU A 380 26.24 -4.60 -28.85
C GLU A 380 25.45 -3.31 -29.03
N SER A 381 25.89 -2.24 -28.36
CA SER A 381 25.36 -0.88 -28.38
C SER A 381 24.34 -0.62 -29.49
N SER A 382 23.14 -0.16 -29.13
CA SER A 382 22.23 0.43 -30.12
C SER A 382 23.01 1.42 -30.98
N GLU A 383 22.75 1.45 -32.29
CA GLU A 383 23.36 2.44 -33.19
C GLU A 383 23.21 3.88 -32.65
N ARG A 384 22.20 4.13 -31.80
CA ARG A 384 21.88 5.44 -31.22
C ARG A 384 22.33 5.66 -29.78
N PHE A 385 22.46 4.61 -28.97
CA PHE A 385 22.75 4.74 -27.53
C PHE A 385 23.88 3.81 -27.10
N ARG A 386 24.85 4.37 -26.38
CA ARG A 386 25.97 3.64 -25.80
C ARG A 386 25.95 3.77 -24.28
N HIS A 387 26.36 2.70 -23.60
CA HIS A 387 26.51 2.64 -22.15
C HIS A 387 27.98 2.45 -21.80
N HIS A 388 28.50 3.31 -20.94
CA HIS A 388 29.89 3.30 -20.48
C HIS A 388 29.98 2.80 -19.05
N ARG A 389 30.95 1.92 -18.79
CA ARG A 389 31.32 1.55 -17.43
C ARG A 389 32.33 2.54 -16.88
N LEU A 390 32.00 3.15 -15.76
CA LEU A 390 32.83 4.17 -15.14
C LEU A 390 33.58 3.60 -13.93
N ASP A 391 34.83 4.02 -13.76
CA ASP A 391 35.58 3.85 -12.51
C ASP A 391 35.61 5.21 -11.80
N GLU A 392 34.74 5.36 -10.81
CA GLU A 392 34.49 6.64 -10.16
C GLU A 392 35.08 6.70 -8.76
N ARG A 393 35.64 7.86 -8.42
CA ARG A 393 36.09 8.14 -7.06
C ARG A 393 34.96 8.78 -6.28
N PHE A 394 34.88 8.42 -5.00
CA PHE A 394 33.99 9.13 -4.10
C PHE A 394 34.34 10.62 -4.05
N PHE A 395 33.33 11.46 -4.24
CA PHE A 395 33.43 12.91 -4.06
C PHE A 395 32.39 13.37 -3.05
N SER A 396 32.85 14.06 -2.00
CA SER A 396 31.97 14.66 -1.02
C SER A 396 31.61 16.06 -1.48
N GLY A 397 30.33 16.27 -1.80
CA GLY A 397 29.78 17.55 -2.23
C GLY A 397 28.26 17.52 -2.25
N GLU A 398 27.65 18.69 -2.34
CA GLU A 398 26.22 18.87 -2.50
C GLU A 398 25.89 18.83 -4.00
N ALA A 399 24.91 18.01 -4.40
CA ALA A 399 24.46 17.99 -5.79
C ALA A 399 23.82 19.34 -6.16
N LEU A 400 24.09 19.86 -7.36
CA LEU A 400 23.55 21.13 -7.86
C LEU A 400 22.00 21.11 -7.89
N SER A 401 21.40 19.93 -8.12
CA SER A 401 19.95 19.71 -8.00
C SER A 401 19.38 20.11 -6.63
N THR A 402 20.18 20.11 -5.56
CA THR A 402 19.71 20.46 -4.21
C THR A 402 19.26 21.92 -4.13
N GLY A 403 20.00 22.85 -4.72
CA GLY A 403 19.63 24.26 -4.75
C GLY A 403 18.33 24.49 -5.55
N LEU A 404 18.20 23.77 -6.66
CA LEU A 404 17.01 23.78 -7.50
C LEU A 404 15.78 23.23 -6.73
N ILE A 405 15.92 22.08 -6.06
CA ILE A 405 14.86 21.49 -5.23
C ILE A 405 14.47 22.45 -4.10
N ARG A 406 15.43 22.98 -3.34
CA ARG A 406 15.15 23.95 -2.26
C ARG A 406 14.36 25.16 -2.76
N THR A 407 14.66 25.64 -3.97
CA THR A 407 13.91 26.74 -4.59
C THR A 407 12.45 26.35 -4.84
N LEU A 408 12.20 25.18 -5.42
CA LEU A 408 10.84 24.65 -5.64
C LEU A 408 10.07 24.37 -4.34
N GLN A 409 10.79 24.11 -3.24
CA GLN A 409 10.21 23.93 -1.91
C GLN A 409 10.04 25.23 -1.12
N THR A 410 10.49 26.37 -1.65
CA THR A 410 10.34 27.67 -0.99
C THR A 410 9.04 28.35 -1.44
N PRO A 411 8.14 28.74 -0.52
CA PRO A 411 6.92 29.46 -0.88
C PRO A 411 7.20 30.70 -1.73
N SER A 412 6.32 30.97 -2.69
CA SER A 412 6.43 32.10 -3.61
C SER A 412 7.68 32.07 -4.51
N TRP A 413 8.19 30.88 -4.83
CA TRP A 413 9.23 30.72 -5.85
C TRP A 413 8.78 31.29 -7.20
N THR A 414 9.78 31.68 -8.02
CA THR A 414 9.55 32.30 -9.33
C THR A 414 10.35 31.60 -10.42
N THR A 415 9.82 31.62 -11.64
CA THR A 415 10.54 31.13 -12.84
C THR A 415 11.84 31.90 -13.06
N LYS A 416 11.86 33.21 -12.79
CA LYS A 416 13.11 34.01 -12.85
C LYS A 416 14.17 33.52 -11.86
N GLY A 417 13.79 33.20 -10.63
CA GLY A 417 14.71 32.66 -9.62
C GLY A 417 15.25 31.28 -10.02
N LEU A 418 14.37 30.41 -10.51
CA LEU A 418 14.74 29.07 -10.97
C LEU A 418 15.61 29.13 -12.24
N ALA A 419 15.31 30.00 -13.19
CA ALA A 419 16.08 30.22 -14.41
C ALA A 419 17.50 30.72 -14.11
N ARG A 420 17.71 31.50 -13.04
CA ARG A 420 19.05 31.90 -12.61
C ARG A 420 19.91 30.69 -12.23
N LEU A 421 19.36 29.76 -11.46
CA LEU A 421 20.07 28.53 -11.08
C LEU A 421 20.29 27.61 -12.29
N LEU A 422 19.35 27.57 -13.23
CA LEU A 422 19.55 26.88 -14.51
C LEU A 422 20.63 27.53 -15.37
N ALA A 423 20.81 28.86 -15.31
CA ALA A 423 21.91 29.55 -15.97
C ALA A 423 23.27 29.21 -15.34
N ASP A 424 23.33 29.04 -14.00
CA ASP A 424 24.52 28.56 -13.31
C ASP A 424 24.86 27.12 -13.77
N TYR A 425 23.86 26.24 -13.88
CA TYR A 425 23.99 24.92 -14.47
C TYR A 425 24.50 24.95 -15.93
N ILE A 426 23.90 25.79 -16.78
CA ILE A 426 24.34 25.94 -18.18
C ILE A 426 25.81 26.38 -18.24
N SER A 427 26.24 27.26 -17.33
CA SER A 427 27.63 27.70 -17.26
C SER A 427 28.59 26.54 -16.96
N VAL A 428 28.20 25.61 -16.09
CA VAL A 428 28.94 24.37 -15.83
C VAL A 428 28.98 23.48 -17.08
N VAL A 429 27.85 23.29 -17.75
CA VAL A 429 27.76 22.48 -18.99
C VAL A 429 28.68 23.03 -20.08
N VAL A 430 28.61 24.34 -20.35
CA VAL A 430 29.41 25.03 -21.36
C VAL A 430 30.91 24.93 -21.02
N SER A 431 31.26 25.16 -19.75
CA SER A 431 32.64 25.01 -19.29
C SER A 431 33.15 23.58 -19.47
N TYR A 432 32.32 22.58 -19.15
CA TYR A 432 32.68 21.16 -19.28
C TYR A 432 32.81 20.73 -20.75
N ALA A 433 31.96 21.28 -21.62
CA ALA A 433 32.02 21.07 -23.07
C ALA A 433 33.18 21.79 -23.77
N GLY A 434 33.96 22.61 -23.05
CA GLY A 434 35.06 23.40 -23.62
C GLY A 434 34.60 24.57 -24.50
N LEU A 435 33.35 25.04 -24.30
CA LEU A 435 32.77 26.16 -25.02
C LEU A 435 33.08 27.50 -24.33
N PRO A 436 33.02 28.64 -25.03
CA PRO A 436 33.27 29.95 -24.41
C PRO A 436 32.27 30.25 -23.29
N THR A 437 32.76 30.60 -22.10
CA THR A 437 31.96 30.81 -20.88
C THR A 437 31.38 32.22 -20.71
N SER A 438 31.62 33.13 -21.67
CA SER A 438 31.19 34.53 -21.58
C SER A 438 30.05 34.85 -22.55
N GLY A 439 28.95 35.40 -22.03
CA GLY A 439 27.80 35.89 -22.80
C GLY A 439 26.58 34.97 -22.73
N PRO A 440 25.43 35.38 -23.31
CA PRO A 440 24.26 34.51 -23.41
C PRO A 440 24.58 33.32 -24.32
N HIS A 441 24.17 32.12 -23.90
CA HIS A 441 24.37 30.89 -24.67
C HIS A 441 23.14 30.58 -25.52
N ASP A 442 23.36 30.33 -26.80
CA ASP A 442 22.32 29.89 -27.72
C ASP A 442 21.92 28.45 -27.38
N LEU A 443 20.67 28.22 -26.98
CA LEU A 443 20.17 26.89 -26.63
C LEU A 443 20.11 25.93 -27.83
N SER A 444 20.28 26.42 -29.07
CA SER A 444 20.46 25.57 -30.24
C SER A 444 21.89 25.02 -30.41
N THR A 445 22.84 25.45 -29.57
CA THR A 445 24.24 25.02 -29.63
C THR A 445 24.35 23.49 -29.52
N PRO A 446 25.03 22.82 -30.47
CA PRO A 446 25.27 21.39 -30.40
C PRO A 446 26.31 21.06 -29.32
N LEU A 447 26.04 19.98 -28.59
CA LEU A 447 26.88 19.39 -27.56
C LEU A 447 27.13 17.93 -27.92
N PRO A 448 28.31 17.36 -27.59
CA PRO A 448 28.56 15.94 -27.75
C PRO A 448 27.50 15.12 -27.01
N GLY A 449 26.98 14.07 -27.66
CA GLY A 449 25.97 13.20 -27.05
C GLY A 449 26.45 12.43 -25.81
N SER A 450 27.76 12.40 -25.53
CA SER A 450 28.34 11.90 -24.27
C SER A 450 28.02 12.76 -23.05
N LEU A 451 27.45 13.96 -23.25
CA LEU A 451 26.98 14.84 -22.18
C LEU A 451 25.51 14.62 -21.81
N LEU A 452 24.87 13.55 -22.32
CA LEU A 452 23.45 13.26 -22.08
C LEU A 452 23.09 13.17 -20.59
N ASP A 453 24.01 12.64 -19.78
CA ASP A 453 23.86 12.51 -18.32
C ASP A 453 24.46 13.68 -17.53
N LEU A 454 24.92 14.75 -18.19
CA LEU A 454 25.40 15.94 -17.51
C LEU A 454 24.22 16.79 -17.03
N VAL A 455 23.45 16.25 -16.09
CA VAL A 455 22.25 16.84 -15.47
C VAL A 455 22.54 17.29 -14.03
N PRO A 456 21.76 18.21 -13.43
CA PRO A 456 22.12 18.85 -12.16
C PRO A 456 22.39 17.90 -10.97
N GLN A 457 21.76 16.74 -10.91
CA GLN A 457 22.00 15.77 -9.84
C GLN A 457 23.33 15.00 -9.97
N ASN A 458 23.95 15.05 -11.14
CA ASN A 458 25.24 14.42 -11.46
C ASN A 458 26.41 15.42 -11.34
N ILE A 459 26.13 16.65 -10.91
CA ILE A 459 27.11 17.71 -10.68
C ILE A 459 27.20 17.94 -9.16
N LEU A 460 28.34 17.62 -8.57
CA LEU A 460 28.60 17.80 -7.15
C LEU A 460 29.49 19.02 -6.92
N GLU A 461 29.10 19.87 -5.97
CA GLU A 461 29.82 21.08 -5.61
C GLU A 461 30.29 21.02 -4.15
N ASN A 462 31.54 21.45 -3.91
CA ASN A 462 32.09 21.62 -2.57
C ASN A 462 33.11 22.77 -2.57
N GLU A 463 32.86 23.81 -1.77
CA GLU A 463 33.63 25.06 -1.51
C GLU A 463 34.41 25.68 -2.70
N ASP A 464 35.30 24.95 -3.37
CA ASP A 464 36.12 25.39 -4.51
C ASP A 464 36.14 24.41 -5.72
N LYS A 465 35.39 23.30 -5.69
CA LYS A 465 35.45 22.24 -6.71
C LYS A 465 34.07 21.81 -7.19
N THR A 466 33.95 21.72 -8.50
CA THR A 466 32.84 21.07 -9.20
C THR A 466 33.33 19.74 -9.76
N GLN A 467 32.62 18.65 -9.44
CA GLN A 467 32.91 17.32 -9.94
C GLN A 467 31.67 16.76 -10.64
N VAL A 468 31.86 16.24 -11.84
CA VAL A 468 30.83 15.51 -12.56
C VAL A 468 30.98 14.01 -12.29
N ILE A 469 29.86 13.32 -12.10
CA ILE A 469 29.77 11.87 -11.89
C ILE A 469 28.67 11.28 -12.78
N ASP A 470 28.63 9.95 -12.87
CA ASP A 470 27.56 9.15 -13.49
C ASP A 470 27.25 9.51 -14.96
N LEU A 471 28.28 9.84 -15.76
CA LEU A 471 28.18 10.03 -17.22
C LEU A 471 28.18 8.69 -17.97
N GLU A 472 27.17 7.88 -17.72
CA GLU A 472 27.14 6.49 -18.21
C GLU A 472 26.48 6.35 -19.59
N TRP A 473 25.62 7.28 -20.00
CA TRP A 473 24.91 7.24 -21.28
C TRP A 473 25.49 8.23 -22.29
N GLU A 474 25.67 7.74 -23.51
CA GLU A 474 26.04 8.54 -24.67
C GLU A 474 24.97 8.37 -25.76
N TYR A 475 24.48 9.51 -26.27
CA TYR A 475 23.76 9.57 -27.53
C TYR A 475 24.77 9.60 -28.68
N ALA A 476 24.52 8.83 -29.74
CA ALA A 476 25.48 8.69 -30.84
C ALA A 476 25.67 9.98 -31.67
N GLU A 477 24.64 10.84 -31.68
CA GLU A 477 24.65 12.13 -32.35
C GLU A 477 24.82 13.28 -31.35
N ASP A 478 25.11 14.47 -31.85
CA ASP A 478 25.11 15.67 -31.02
C ASP A 478 23.69 15.97 -30.50
N ILE A 479 23.62 16.42 -29.25
CA ILE A 479 22.39 16.92 -28.63
C ILE A 479 22.44 18.44 -28.52
N SER A 480 21.30 19.11 -28.57
CA SER A 480 21.28 20.56 -28.34
C SER A 480 21.39 20.88 -26.84
N LEU A 481 22.00 22.03 -26.50
CA LEU A 481 22.00 22.57 -25.14
C LEU A 481 20.57 22.72 -24.59
N GLY A 482 19.62 23.13 -25.43
CA GLY A 482 18.19 23.20 -25.12
C GLY A 482 17.62 21.85 -24.72
N TYR A 483 17.89 20.78 -25.47
CA TYR A 483 17.46 19.44 -25.09
C TYR A 483 18.03 19.01 -23.72
N LEU A 484 19.30 19.31 -23.45
CA LEU A 484 19.92 19.00 -22.17
C LEU A 484 19.29 19.79 -21.00
N VAL A 485 18.90 21.05 -21.24
CA VAL A 485 18.10 21.86 -20.28
C VAL A 485 16.70 21.27 -20.08
N PHE A 486 16.02 20.84 -21.15
CA PHE A 486 14.74 20.14 -21.07
C PHE A 486 14.82 18.88 -20.21
N ARG A 487 15.85 18.06 -20.42
CA ARG A 487 16.12 16.86 -19.63
C ARG A 487 16.45 17.18 -18.17
N ALA A 488 17.22 18.24 -17.92
CA ALA A 488 17.53 18.71 -16.56
C ALA A 488 16.27 19.11 -15.80
N ILE A 489 15.37 19.91 -16.40
CA ILE A 489 14.11 20.33 -15.77
C ILE A 489 13.20 19.11 -15.56
N THR A 490 13.07 18.24 -16.57
CA THR A 490 12.24 17.02 -16.48
C THR A 490 12.73 16.10 -15.35
N THR A 491 14.04 15.93 -15.22
CA THR A 491 14.61 15.10 -14.16
C THR A 491 14.44 15.74 -12.79
N LEU A 492 14.65 17.05 -12.69
CA LEU A 492 14.40 17.82 -11.46
C LEU A 492 12.95 17.65 -10.97
N LEU A 493 11.97 17.73 -11.86
CA LEU A 493 10.56 17.54 -11.50
C LEU A 493 10.24 16.12 -11.04
N ARG A 494 10.93 15.09 -11.58
CA ARG A 494 10.84 13.71 -11.08
C ARG A 494 11.51 13.52 -9.70
N MET A 495 12.31 14.49 -9.25
CA MET A 495 13.00 14.47 -7.95
C MET A 495 12.23 15.19 -6.84
N VAL A 496 10.97 15.59 -7.05
CA VAL A 496 10.13 16.24 -6.03
C VAL A 496 8.75 15.59 -5.94
N SER A 497 8.32 15.22 -4.73
CA SER A 497 6.98 14.64 -4.52
C SER A 497 5.87 15.69 -4.51
N SER A 498 6.17 16.90 -4.07
CA SER A 498 5.25 18.05 -4.01
C SER A 498 6.03 19.34 -4.15
N LEU A 499 5.45 20.37 -4.75
CA LEU A 499 6.01 21.72 -4.83
C LEU A 499 5.36 22.68 -3.83
N ALA A 500 6.14 23.63 -3.33
CA ALA A 500 5.61 24.80 -2.65
C ALA A 500 4.78 25.66 -3.61
N VAL A 501 3.90 26.50 -3.06
CA VAL A 501 3.02 27.35 -3.86
C VAL A 501 3.85 28.42 -4.58
N PRO A 502 3.86 28.47 -5.93
CA PRO A 502 4.57 29.50 -6.67
C PRO A 502 4.01 30.90 -6.44
N CYS A 503 4.77 31.93 -6.80
CA CYS A 503 4.25 33.30 -6.85
C CYS A 503 3.09 33.46 -7.85
N GLU A 504 3.10 32.69 -8.95
CA GLU A 504 2.02 32.65 -9.93
C GLU A 504 1.54 31.21 -10.15
N LEU A 505 0.25 30.95 -9.88
CA LEU A 505 -0.33 29.60 -9.95
C LEU A 505 -0.26 28.96 -11.33
N ARG A 506 -0.12 29.76 -12.40
CA ARG A 506 0.02 29.24 -13.77
C ARG A 506 1.26 28.35 -13.94
N TRP A 507 2.30 28.54 -13.12
CA TRP A 507 3.52 27.71 -13.17
C TRP A 507 3.35 26.32 -12.54
N LEU A 508 2.19 26.03 -11.96
CA LEU A 508 1.81 24.64 -11.64
C LEU A 508 1.40 23.88 -12.90
N GLN A 509 1.05 24.55 -14.00
CA GLN A 509 0.91 23.89 -15.30
C GLN A 509 2.30 23.65 -15.88
N GLN A 510 2.67 22.39 -16.07
CA GLN A 510 4.01 22.00 -16.49
C GLN A 510 4.42 22.69 -17.79
N GLY A 511 3.50 22.81 -18.76
CA GLY A 511 3.78 23.50 -20.01
C GLY A 511 4.21 24.96 -19.82
N ARG A 512 3.42 25.72 -19.04
CA ARG A 512 3.70 27.13 -18.73
C ARG A 512 4.99 27.34 -17.96
N LEU A 513 5.34 26.38 -17.10
CA LEU A 513 6.61 26.42 -16.38
C LEU A 513 7.79 26.38 -17.36
N PHE A 514 7.79 25.47 -18.33
CA PHE A 514 8.88 25.35 -19.30
C PHE A 514 8.95 26.58 -20.21
N GLU A 515 7.82 27.04 -20.76
CA GLU A 515 7.78 28.24 -21.62
C GLU A 515 8.42 29.46 -20.93
N ASP A 516 8.01 29.76 -19.69
CA ASP A 516 8.53 30.91 -18.94
C ASP A 516 10.01 30.73 -18.53
N LEU A 517 10.45 29.48 -18.23
CA LEU A 517 11.87 29.21 -17.94
C LEU A 517 12.76 29.43 -19.16
N TYR A 518 12.36 28.92 -20.33
CA TYR A 518 13.10 29.13 -21.57
C TYR A 518 13.14 30.62 -21.96
N ALA A 519 12.02 31.33 -21.81
CA ALA A 519 11.98 32.77 -22.05
C ALA A 519 12.97 33.54 -21.16
N HIS A 520 13.09 33.16 -19.88
CA HIS A 520 14.09 33.74 -18.97
C HIS A 520 15.54 33.36 -19.31
N LEU A 521 15.75 32.20 -19.95
CA LEU A 521 17.04 31.78 -20.48
C LEU A 521 17.33 32.38 -21.87
N GLY A 522 16.43 33.20 -22.42
CA GLY A 522 16.63 33.92 -23.67
C GLY A 522 16.27 33.13 -24.93
N ALA A 523 15.42 32.10 -24.81
CA ALA A 523 14.95 31.29 -25.92
C ALA A 523 13.42 31.20 -25.95
N ASP A 524 12.85 31.12 -27.16
CA ASP A 524 11.45 30.76 -27.34
C ASP A 524 11.32 29.23 -27.27
N PHE A 525 10.31 28.73 -26.55
CA PHE A 525 10.04 27.29 -26.43
C PHE A 525 8.59 27.03 -26.80
N GLY A 526 8.37 26.44 -27.98
CA GLY A 526 7.04 26.16 -28.51
C GLY A 526 6.75 24.67 -28.66
N GLN A 527 5.61 24.37 -29.29
CA GLN A 527 5.16 23.01 -29.55
C GLN A 527 6.20 22.16 -30.30
N ALA A 528 6.81 22.71 -31.36
CA ALA A 528 7.80 21.97 -32.16
C ALA A 528 9.06 21.60 -31.36
N ASP A 529 9.51 22.48 -30.45
CA ASP A 529 10.65 22.19 -29.58
C ASP A 529 10.29 21.13 -28.55
N TYR A 530 9.13 21.25 -27.93
CA TYR A 530 8.61 20.26 -27.00
C TYR A 530 8.48 18.88 -27.65
N GLU A 531 7.79 18.77 -28.79
CA GLU A 531 7.53 17.49 -29.45
C GLU A 531 8.84 16.78 -29.79
N ARG A 532 9.81 17.51 -30.35
CA ARG A 532 11.15 16.99 -30.62
C ARG A 532 11.86 16.50 -29.35
N PHE A 533 11.90 17.31 -28.30
CA PHE A 533 12.62 16.94 -27.07
C PHE A 533 11.92 15.82 -26.29
N ALA A 534 10.59 15.80 -26.29
CA ALA A 534 9.77 14.76 -25.68
C ALA A 534 9.94 13.42 -26.42
N GLU A 535 10.02 13.43 -27.75
CA GLU A 535 10.32 12.24 -28.55
C GLU A 535 11.72 11.69 -28.25
N MET A 536 12.74 12.54 -28.17
CA MET A 536 14.10 12.13 -27.80
C MET A 536 14.15 11.50 -26.41
N GLU A 537 13.49 12.11 -25.42
CA GLU A 537 13.42 11.58 -24.05
C GLU A 537 12.62 10.26 -23.99
N ALA A 538 11.50 10.17 -24.71
CA ALA A 538 10.68 8.96 -24.82
C ALA A 538 11.47 7.79 -25.43
N GLU A 539 12.24 8.07 -26.49
CA GLU A 539 13.11 7.08 -27.14
C GLU A 539 14.19 6.59 -26.16
N PHE A 540 14.89 7.51 -25.49
CA PHE A 540 15.91 7.16 -24.51
C PHE A 540 15.35 6.34 -23.35
N MET A 541 14.23 6.78 -22.75
CA MET A 541 13.61 6.07 -21.62
C MET A 541 13.07 4.70 -22.03
N SER A 542 12.53 4.58 -23.24
CA SER A 542 12.09 3.29 -23.79
C SER A 542 13.25 2.34 -24.01
N PHE A 543 14.39 2.86 -24.48
CA PHE A 543 15.61 2.09 -24.63
C PHE A 543 16.15 1.65 -23.28
N VAL A 544 16.32 2.53 -22.29
CA VAL A 544 16.91 2.18 -20.99
C VAL A 544 16.07 1.15 -20.22
N SER A 545 14.74 1.25 -20.28
CA SER A 545 13.83 0.33 -19.58
C SER A 545 13.51 -0.95 -20.35
N ALA A 546 13.67 -0.96 -21.68
CA ALA A 546 13.05 -1.93 -22.59
C ALA A 546 11.52 -2.04 -22.47
N CYS A 547 10.87 -0.97 -22.01
CA CYS A 547 9.42 -0.85 -21.99
C CYS A 547 9.00 0.39 -22.82
N PRO A 548 7.91 0.32 -23.61
CA PRO A 548 7.44 1.49 -24.34
C PRO A 548 7.09 2.65 -23.39
N CYS A 549 7.78 3.78 -23.55
CA CYS A 549 7.54 5.03 -22.83
C CYS A 549 7.23 6.12 -23.85
N PRO A 550 5.99 6.23 -24.35
CA PRO A 550 5.64 7.19 -25.39
C PRO A 550 5.73 8.63 -24.87
N ALA A 551 6.09 9.56 -25.77
CA ALA A 551 6.06 10.98 -25.47
C ALA A 551 4.63 11.43 -25.12
N ILE A 552 4.51 12.29 -24.11
CA ILE A 552 3.22 12.88 -23.73
C ILE A 552 2.83 13.90 -24.83
N PRO A 553 1.60 13.86 -25.37
CA PRO A 553 1.15 14.86 -26.35
C PRO A 553 1.26 16.29 -25.80
N TYR A 554 1.59 17.26 -26.65
CA TYR A 554 1.79 18.67 -26.25
C TYR A 554 0.62 19.23 -25.43
N ASP A 555 -0.61 19.00 -25.89
CA ASP A 555 -1.82 19.48 -25.20
C ASP A 555 -2.01 18.86 -23.81
N ASP A 556 -1.60 17.61 -23.61
CA ASP A 556 -1.74 16.90 -22.34
C ASP A 556 -0.62 17.30 -21.38
N TRP A 557 0.60 17.46 -21.88
CA TRP A 557 1.73 18.02 -21.13
C TRP A 557 1.43 19.44 -20.63
N HIS A 558 0.79 20.26 -21.48
CA HIS A 558 0.42 21.62 -21.10
C HIS A 558 -0.71 21.65 -20.05
N LYS A 559 -1.57 20.63 -20.00
CA LYS A 559 -2.61 20.47 -18.96
C LYS A 559 -2.11 19.75 -17.71
N HIS A 560 -0.91 19.17 -17.76
CA HIS A 560 -0.35 18.46 -16.63
C HIS A 560 -0.10 19.42 -15.48
N THR A 561 -0.73 19.13 -14.34
CA THR A 561 -0.62 19.95 -13.13
C THR A 561 0.39 19.32 -12.20
N LEU A 562 1.43 20.06 -11.85
CA LEU A 562 2.47 19.63 -10.93
C LEU A 562 1.91 19.48 -9.51
N PRO A 563 2.33 18.43 -8.78
CA PRO A 563 1.87 18.18 -7.41
C PRO A 563 2.27 19.32 -6.50
N THR A 564 1.40 19.75 -5.58
CA THR A 564 1.67 20.87 -4.69
C THR A 564 1.06 20.68 -3.31
N PHE A 565 1.61 21.36 -2.29
CA PHE A 565 1.05 21.36 -0.94
C PHE A 565 -0.38 21.95 -0.85
N LEU A 566 -0.89 22.59 -1.92
CA LEU A 566 -2.32 22.94 -2.01
C LEU A 566 -3.24 21.73 -2.15
N ASP A 567 -2.72 20.59 -2.63
CA ASP A 567 -3.52 19.38 -2.87
C ASP A 567 -4.06 18.80 -1.55
N VAL A 568 -3.32 18.95 -0.44
CA VAL A 568 -3.82 18.65 0.91
C VAL A 568 -5.11 19.43 1.20
N SER A 569 -5.07 20.76 1.03
CA SER A 569 -6.23 21.63 1.25
C SER A 569 -7.39 21.30 0.30
N ARG A 570 -7.10 20.95 -0.95
CA ARG A 570 -8.12 20.53 -1.94
C ARG A 570 -8.78 19.20 -1.56
N ARG A 571 -8.01 18.21 -1.10
CA ARG A 571 -8.53 16.95 -0.59
C ARG A 571 -9.44 17.18 0.61
N GLU A 572 -8.98 17.95 1.59
CA GLU A 572 -9.75 18.23 2.81
C GLU A 572 -11.07 18.96 2.51
N THR A 573 -11.02 20.01 1.67
CA THR A 573 -12.23 20.73 1.27
C THR A 573 -13.19 19.86 0.45
N SER A 574 -12.68 19.04 -0.47
CA SER A 574 -13.51 18.13 -1.28
C SER A 574 -14.18 17.05 -0.42
N SER A 575 -13.45 16.51 0.57
CA SER A 575 -13.98 15.55 1.54
C SER A 575 -15.08 16.17 2.39
N LEU A 576 -14.90 17.40 2.87
CA LEU A 576 -15.92 18.14 3.62
C LEU A 576 -17.19 18.38 2.79
N VAL A 577 -17.04 18.80 1.53
CA VAL A 577 -18.17 19.01 0.61
C VAL A 577 -18.94 17.69 0.38
N SER A 578 -18.23 16.59 0.14
CA SER A 578 -18.86 15.27 -0.02
C SER A 578 -19.59 14.82 1.24
N HIS A 579 -19.02 15.04 2.43
CA HIS A 579 -19.67 14.72 3.69
C HIS A 579 -20.94 15.53 3.93
N ILE A 580 -20.91 16.84 3.61
CA ILE A 580 -22.10 17.71 3.67
C ILE A 580 -23.21 17.15 2.76
N GLN A 581 -22.88 16.76 1.53
CA GLN A 581 -23.84 16.17 0.59
C GLN A 581 -24.46 14.87 1.12
N GLN A 582 -23.66 13.97 1.72
CA GLN A 582 -24.16 12.74 2.33
C GLN A 582 -25.13 13.01 3.49
N VAL A 583 -24.81 13.99 4.34
CA VAL A 583 -25.68 14.40 5.45
C VAL A 583 -27.00 14.99 4.92
N GLU A 584 -26.96 15.78 3.85
CA GLU A 584 -28.16 16.31 3.19
C GLU A 584 -29.04 15.19 2.60
N GLU A 585 -28.46 14.20 1.93
CA GLU A 585 -29.19 13.02 1.42
C GLU A 585 -29.86 12.22 2.55
N LEU A 586 -29.14 11.99 3.64
CA LEU A 586 -29.67 11.27 4.80
C LEU A 586 -30.80 12.07 5.47
N ALA A 587 -30.64 13.38 5.62
CA ALA A 587 -31.67 14.27 6.15
C ALA A 587 -32.94 14.24 5.28
N ASN A 588 -32.79 14.30 3.95
CA ASN A 588 -33.91 14.19 3.01
C ASN A 588 -34.64 12.84 3.13
N THR A 589 -33.89 11.75 3.32
CA THR A 589 -34.45 10.41 3.55
C THR A 589 -35.28 10.36 4.83
N TYR A 590 -34.77 10.91 5.95
CA TYR A 590 -35.52 10.98 7.20
C TYR A 590 -36.76 11.87 7.09
N ILE A 591 -36.67 13.01 6.41
CA ILE A 591 -37.84 13.89 6.16
C ILE A 591 -38.92 13.12 5.39
N ALA A 592 -38.55 12.33 4.38
CA ALA A 592 -39.49 11.50 3.63
C ALA A 592 -40.14 10.41 4.52
N GLN A 593 -39.37 9.75 5.38
CA GLN A 593 -39.90 8.78 6.34
C GLN A 593 -40.87 9.41 7.34
N VAL A 594 -40.55 10.58 7.87
CA VAL A 594 -41.45 11.31 8.79
C VAL A 594 -42.76 11.65 8.09
N LYS A 595 -42.71 12.18 6.87
CA LYS A 595 -43.93 12.46 6.07
C LYS A 595 -44.77 11.20 5.83
N TRP A 596 -44.11 10.07 5.56
CA TRP A 596 -44.80 8.79 5.38
C TRP A 596 -45.47 8.33 6.68
N LEU A 597 -44.76 8.39 7.81
CA LEU A 597 -45.31 8.05 9.14
C LEU A 597 -46.47 8.97 9.54
N GLU A 598 -46.39 10.27 9.22
CA GLU A 598 -47.50 11.21 9.41
C GLU A 598 -48.72 10.82 8.59
N GLY A 599 -48.53 10.41 7.33
CA GLY A 599 -49.60 9.89 6.48
C GLY A 599 -50.22 8.60 7.04
N GLU A 600 -49.41 7.66 7.50
CA GLU A 600 -49.91 6.41 8.09
C GLU A 600 -50.62 6.65 9.43
N LYS A 601 -50.12 7.58 10.25
CA LYS A 601 -50.79 8.04 11.47
C LYS A 601 -52.17 8.63 11.16
N GLN A 602 -52.28 9.49 10.15
CA GLN A 602 -53.57 10.06 9.73
C GLN A 602 -54.53 8.95 9.25
N ARG A 603 -54.02 7.97 8.49
CA ARG A 603 -54.81 6.83 8.04
C ARG A 603 -55.30 5.97 9.21
N LEU A 604 -54.47 5.72 10.20
CA LEU A 604 -54.84 4.97 11.41
C LEU A 604 -55.85 5.74 12.25
N HIS A 605 -55.68 7.04 12.44
CA HIS A 605 -56.69 7.89 13.09
C HIS A 605 -58.05 7.77 12.38
N GLN A 606 -58.08 7.87 11.05
CA GLN A 606 -59.33 7.72 10.30
C GLN A 606 -59.97 6.33 10.49
N LYS A 607 -59.16 5.26 10.57
CA LYS A 607 -59.68 3.92 10.89
C LYS A 607 -60.27 3.85 12.29
N VAL A 608 -59.58 4.40 13.29
CA VAL A 608 -60.07 4.46 14.67
C VAL A 608 -61.39 5.20 14.73
N ASP A 609 -61.48 6.37 14.09
CA ASP A 609 -62.71 7.16 14.04
C ASP A 609 -63.87 6.38 13.38
N ASN A 610 -63.59 5.67 12.28
CA ASN A 610 -64.59 4.83 11.62
C ASN A 610 -65.04 3.65 12.53
N THR A 611 -64.11 2.96 13.18
CA THR A 611 -64.44 1.84 14.08
C THR A 611 -65.21 2.32 15.31
N LEU A 612 -64.88 3.50 15.86
CA LEU A 612 -65.66 4.10 16.95
C LEU A 612 -67.09 4.41 16.52
N ALA A 613 -67.29 4.89 15.28
CA ALA A 613 -68.63 5.11 14.73
C ALA A 613 -69.41 3.79 14.58
N GLU A 614 -68.78 2.73 14.05
CA GLU A 614 -69.39 1.39 13.94
C GLU A 614 -69.73 0.80 15.32
N MET A 615 -68.86 0.97 16.32
CA MET A 615 -69.12 0.53 17.70
C MET A 615 -70.33 1.26 18.30
N ALA A 616 -70.45 2.57 18.11
CA ALA A 616 -71.59 3.34 18.59
C ALA A 616 -72.92 2.91 17.94
N GLU A 617 -72.87 2.49 16.67
CA GLU A 617 -74.03 1.94 15.96
C GLU A 617 -74.44 0.57 16.54
N LEU A 618 -73.48 -0.32 16.75
CA LEU A 618 -73.69 -1.64 17.37
C LEU A 618 -74.18 -1.53 18.82
N GLU A 619 -73.66 -0.59 19.62
CA GLU A 619 -74.14 -0.33 20.99
C GLU A 619 -75.62 0.09 20.99
N ASN A 620 -76.03 0.94 20.04
CA ASN A 620 -77.43 1.31 19.86
C ASN A 620 -78.31 0.11 19.46
N GLU A 621 -77.83 -0.77 18.57
CA GLU A 621 -78.56 -1.99 18.21
C GLU A 621 -78.68 -2.96 19.40
N LEU A 622 -77.60 -3.15 20.15
CA LEU A 622 -77.58 -4.00 21.34
C LEU A 622 -78.58 -3.48 22.39
N GLN A 623 -78.65 -2.16 22.57
CA GLN A 623 -79.60 -1.54 23.50
C GLN A 623 -81.06 -1.80 23.06
N LYS A 624 -81.37 -1.66 21.78
CA LYS A 624 -82.70 -2.00 21.23
C LYS A 624 -83.04 -3.48 21.43
N LEU A 625 -82.11 -4.39 21.14
CA LEU A 625 -82.31 -5.82 21.34
C LEU A 625 -82.48 -6.17 22.83
N SER A 626 -81.76 -5.51 23.72
CA SER A 626 -81.92 -5.69 25.17
C SER A 626 -83.31 -5.25 25.64
N GLU A 627 -83.84 -4.15 25.11
CA GLU A 627 -85.21 -3.71 25.37
C GLU A 627 -86.24 -4.74 24.87
N GLU A 628 -86.04 -5.29 23.67
CA GLU A 628 -86.90 -6.36 23.12
C GLU A 628 -86.85 -7.65 23.95
N VAL A 629 -85.66 -8.10 24.38
CA VAL A 629 -85.50 -9.28 25.24
C VAL A 629 -86.19 -9.07 26.59
N THR A 630 -86.09 -7.87 27.16
CA THR A 630 -86.77 -7.53 28.41
C THR A 630 -88.28 -7.62 28.25
N HIS A 631 -88.82 -7.06 27.16
CA HIS A 631 -90.24 -7.16 26.83
C HIS A 631 -90.71 -8.60 26.62
N LEU A 632 -89.94 -9.42 25.88
CA LEU A 632 -90.25 -10.85 25.68
C LEU A 632 -90.19 -11.64 26.99
N SER A 633 -89.25 -11.32 27.88
CA SER A 633 -89.16 -11.93 29.22
C SER A 633 -90.39 -11.60 30.08
N GLU A 634 -90.88 -10.36 30.03
CA GLU A 634 -92.13 -9.96 30.69
C GLU A 634 -93.32 -10.76 30.14
N GLN A 635 -93.44 -10.88 28.82
CA GLN A 635 -94.47 -11.69 28.17
C GLN A 635 -94.38 -13.18 28.52
N ALA A 636 -93.16 -13.72 28.65
CA ALA A 636 -92.94 -15.11 29.06
C ALA A 636 -93.38 -15.36 30.51
N SER A 637 -93.05 -14.43 31.42
CA SER A 637 -93.49 -14.45 32.81
C SER A 637 -95.02 -14.37 32.92
N GLU A 638 -95.65 -13.52 32.11
CA GLU A 638 -97.11 -13.42 32.05
C GLU A 638 -97.75 -14.70 31.49
N ASN A 639 -97.18 -15.30 30.44
CA ASN A 639 -97.60 -16.61 29.93
C ASN A 639 -97.47 -17.72 30.97
N GLN A 640 -96.38 -17.73 31.75
CA GLN A 640 -96.20 -18.70 32.84
C GLN A 640 -97.29 -18.53 33.90
N ARG A 641 -97.62 -17.29 34.27
CA ARG A 641 -98.70 -16.96 35.20
C ARG A 641 -100.07 -17.40 34.68
N LEU A 642 -100.33 -17.20 33.39
CA LEU A 642 -101.55 -17.66 32.72
C LEU A 642 -101.64 -19.20 32.69
N ARG A 643 -100.53 -19.90 32.42
CA ARG A 643 -100.46 -21.37 32.49
C ARG A 643 -100.73 -21.89 33.90
N GLN A 644 -100.22 -21.21 34.94
CA GLN A 644 -100.49 -21.55 36.33
C GLN A 644 -101.98 -21.37 36.67
N LYS A 645 -102.60 -20.25 36.26
CA LYS A 645 -104.05 -20.05 36.38
C LYS A 645 -104.85 -21.12 35.63
N LEU A 646 -104.43 -21.50 34.43
CA LEU A 646 -105.10 -22.54 33.64
C LEU A 646 -105.06 -23.88 34.39
N SER A 647 -103.90 -24.24 34.95
CA SER A 647 -103.74 -25.43 35.79
C SER A 647 -104.63 -25.41 37.04
N GLU A 648 -104.76 -24.25 37.69
CA GLU A 648 -105.65 -24.08 38.85
C GLU A 648 -107.11 -24.23 38.45
N THR A 649 -107.50 -23.66 37.30
CA THR A 649 -108.87 -23.74 36.77
C THR A 649 -109.23 -25.17 36.35
N ASP A 650 -108.30 -25.91 35.75
CA ASP A 650 -108.47 -27.34 35.43
C ASP A 650 -108.60 -28.19 36.70
N ALA A 651 -107.85 -27.86 37.75
CA ALA A 651 -107.99 -28.51 39.05
C ALA A 651 -109.35 -28.23 39.72
N GLU A 652 -109.88 -27.01 39.57
CA GLU A 652 -111.24 -26.67 40.02
C GLU A 652 -112.34 -27.37 39.19
N LEU A 653 -112.20 -27.43 37.86
CA LEU A 653 -113.11 -28.15 36.97
C LEU A 653 -113.15 -29.65 37.28
N SER A 654 -111.99 -30.25 37.59
CA SER A 654 -111.87 -31.63 38.07
C SER A 654 -112.65 -31.84 39.38
N LYS A 655 -112.52 -30.92 40.36
CA LYS A 655 -113.29 -30.96 41.61
C LYS A 655 -114.80 -30.85 41.37
N ILE A 656 -115.24 -29.98 40.47
CA ILE A 656 -116.67 -29.82 40.11
C ILE A 656 -117.21 -31.10 39.45
N ARG A 657 -116.47 -31.73 38.53
CA ARG A 657 -116.85 -33.03 37.92
C ARG A 657 -116.93 -34.16 38.95
N SER A 658 -116.19 -34.09 40.06
CA SER A 658 -116.21 -35.12 41.11
C SER A 658 -117.30 -34.92 42.18
N SER A 659 -118.00 -33.77 42.20
CA SER A 659 -118.96 -33.37 43.23
C SER A 659 -120.29 -34.14 43.18
N ARG A 660 -120.86 -34.43 44.35
CA ARG A 660 -122.14 -35.13 44.54
C ARG A 660 -123.32 -34.46 43.80
N ILE A 661 -123.27 -33.16 43.55
CA ILE A 661 -124.30 -32.42 42.79
C ILE A 661 -124.26 -32.80 41.29
N TRP A 662 -123.08 -33.04 40.72
CA TRP A 662 -122.92 -33.51 39.35
C TRP A 662 -123.39 -34.97 39.21
N ARG A 663 -123.11 -35.82 40.21
CA ARG A 663 -123.58 -37.21 40.27
C ARG A 663 -125.10 -37.36 40.49
N LEU A 664 -125.73 -36.44 41.23
CA LEU A 664 -127.19 -36.40 41.42
C LEU A 664 -127.95 -35.82 40.21
N LYS A 665 -127.32 -34.96 39.41
CA LYS A 665 -127.90 -34.46 38.14
C LYS A 665 -127.80 -35.45 36.98
N THR A 666 -126.82 -36.35 36.96
CA THR A 666 -126.77 -37.43 35.95
C THR A 666 -127.83 -38.52 36.15
N HIS A 667 -128.51 -38.60 37.30
CA HIS A 667 -129.68 -39.49 37.46
C HIS A 667 -131.00 -38.94 36.90
N LEU A 668 -130.98 -37.75 36.29
CA LEU A 668 -132.03 -37.27 35.38
C LEU A 668 -131.67 -37.46 33.89
N PHE A 669 -130.56 -38.13 33.59
CA PHE A 669 -130.22 -38.60 32.24
C PHE A 669 -129.71 -40.05 32.32
N LYS A 670 -130.64 -40.95 32.67
CA LYS A 670 -130.65 -42.33 32.20
C LYS A 670 -131.96 -42.55 31.44
N GLU A 671 -131.98 -42.07 30.21
CA GLU A 671 -132.30 -42.86 29.02
C GLU A 671 -131.17 -42.64 28.00
#